data_AF-A0AA47GH37-F1
#
_entry.id   AF-A0AA47GH37-F1
#
_cell.length_a   1.000
_cell.length_b   1.000
_cell.length_c   1.000
_cell.angle_alpha   90.00
_cell.angle_beta   90.00
_cell.angle_gamma   90.00
#
_symmetry.space_group_name_H-M   'P 1'
#
loop_
_entity.id
_entity.type
_entity.pdbx_description
1 polymer ?
#
loop_
_entity_poly.entity_id
_entity_poly.type
_entity_poly.pdbx_seq_one_letter_code
_entity_poly.pdbx_strand_id
1 'polypeptide(L)'
;MKCSKYRFITQITVATLLGLSLKVLSTTNAKAAQIDVPAVLIQQKDFEQKGQDPLLNGKYVSNGYTDGGYTYLNPSDTSPERESSYHLDTDEGWSNDLQTIIYDNKNKEWVIYYLHTAKVVNGDAGAQQNWQRVTTKDFIHFSQPTIAIKDLKGDIGDAWSSAWTGSIIVNAGNITGVPKGAQVAFFSGLSNKDNQQNIWAAWSDDNGKTFAHPLNDKKIILDHYWSWTSINRSDERDPAVFYWHNKLIMYVAEGDNIGVYQSDDGLNWSNANGNQADSKIASSTFFKGLPFEAPVECPALRSMKTAGGETKQVLFFGAKAPQAKQTTGTYYIVGHLDDKGMFTPETEAKRLDQGTDYYGANFSGNYDLEKADDSLISMGWIGNWNYTNSGIKANQEGFLPNSTRIGTYSLARKISLNDDLTITSVPLTTGLEEKNVQKSVGKVASQKPIADDYYNLLNLKKQPANSKYVLHFSTKDQSAYQGAVRLVLNQGQDNNILIFDPATGKYRLDGVSSELSGNAASYYKNGYESGMGYINDAGLKGSAEFTITVYTDKNAIEIFFENGQAATVARFCVNNVQDVQIDAQDESKKNQYEINYGQVGKDLIGFAEKPAASEPGGSTNSGSNVINTETPTVNNPVTNKPETNKETDNSAKKKQAQKRVVMHNSWVYHSNGKKSFLKINAGATISTYGVKEIKGKKYYILANDKYILATNVTGRKRQLRHNAFVYNQKGQRIKRYYFKKGKKLVTFGGSVKLKHKAFYIIGKNMYVKRANF
;
A
#
# COMPACT_ATOMS: atom_id res chain seq x y z
N MET A 1 -12.18 -39.01 -46.93
CA MET A 1 -10.94 -39.44 -47.60
C MET A 1 -10.07 -38.21 -47.84
N LYS A 2 -8.81 -38.23 -47.33
CA LYS A 2 -7.57 -37.50 -47.70
C LYS A 2 -7.65 -36.05 -48.24
N CYS A 3 -7.18 -35.03 -47.51
CA CYS A 3 -5.78 -34.57 -47.30
C CYS A 3 -5.17 -33.70 -48.42
N SER A 4 -4.82 -32.45 -48.10
CA SER A 4 -3.53 -31.77 -48.40
C SER A 4 -3.58 -30.32 -47.87
N LYS A 5 -2.98 -30.02 -46.71
CA LYS A 5 -1.68 -29.33 -46.51
C LYS A 5 -1.57 -27.95 -47.17
N TYR A 6 -1.41 -26.89 -46.36
CA TYR A 6 -0.26 -25.98 -46.38
C TYR A 6 -0.10 -25.29 -45.01
N ARG A 7 1.14 -25.22 -44.54
CA ARG A 7 1.59 -24.64 -43.26
C ARG A 7 2.91 -23.89 -43.55
N PHE A 8 3.20 -22.86 -42.74
CA PHE A 8 4.42 -22.02 -42.62
C PHE A 8 4.47 -20.73 -43.49
N ILE A 9 4.99 -19.56 -43.07
CA ILE A 9 5.27 -18.88 -41.78
C ILE A 9 5.82 -17.45 -42.13
N THR A 10 5.49 -16.44 -41.31
CA THR A 10 6.15 -15.13 -41.01
C THR A 10 6.65 -14.09 -42.05
N GLN A 11 6.20 -12.85 -41.77
CA GLN A 11 6.88 -11.53 -41.65
C GLN A 11 7.59 -10.89 -42.87
N ILE A 12 7.26 -9.62 -43.18
CA ILE A 12 7.98 -8.37 -42.78
C ILE A 12 7.37 -7.17 -43.56
N THR A 13 6.99 -6.13 -42.82
CA THR A 13 6.96 -4.67 -43.05
C THR A 13 6.97 -4.10 -44.49
N VAL A 14 6.13 -3.07 -44.76
CA VAL A 14 6.55 -1.72 -45.22
C VAL A 14 5.32 -0.78 -45.24
N ALA A 15 5.56 0.42 -44.69
CA ALA A 15 4.68 1.57 -44.68
C ALA A 15 4.44 2.15 -46.08
N THR A 16 3.21 2.58 -46.37
CA THR A 16 2.83 3.87 -47.01
C THR A 16 1.41 3.76 -47.54
N LEU A 17 0.46 4.47 -46.93
CA LEU A 17 -0.69 5.11 -47.59
C LEU A 17 -1.46 5.94 -46.56
N LEU A 18 -0.80 6.99 -46.10
CA LEU A 18 -1.43 8.17 -45.50
C LEU A 18 -1.72 9.12 -46.67
N GLY A 19 -3.00 9.29 -47.01
CA GLY A 19 -3.40 10.21 -48.06
C GLY A 19 -4.89 10.13 -48.33
N LEU A 20 -5.59 11.17 -47.87
CA LEU A 20 -6.99 11.52 -48.18
C LEU A 20 -8.11 10.75 -47.46
N SER A 21 -8.38 11.20 -46.23
CA SER A 21 -9.75 11.56 -45.81
C SER A 21 -9.73 12.31 -44.48
N LEU A 22 -9.04 13.46 -44.46
CA LEU A 22 -9.07 14.45 -43.38
C LEU A 22 -9.70 15.72 -43.95
N LYS A 23 -11.03 15.75 -44.12
CA LYS A 23 -11.75 16.99 -44.45
C LYS A 23 -13.27 16.98 -44.25
N VAL A 24 -13.81 16.27 -43.25
CA VAL A 24 -15.17 16.58 -42.74
C VAL A 24 -15.22 16.18 -41.28
N LEU A 25 -14.86 17.09 -40.38
CA LEU A 25 -15.20 17.12 -38.94
C LEU A 25 -14.61 18.41 -38.36
N SER A 26 -15.10 19.55 -38.86
CA SER A 26 -14.92 20.84 -38.20
C SER A 26 -16.29 21.51 -38.15
N THR A 27 -16.93 21.42 -36.99
CA THR A 27 -17.91 22.36 -36.40
C THR A 27 -18.86 21.65 -35.43
N THR A 28 -18.30 21.10 -34.35
CA THR A 28 -19.00 21.07 -33.07
C THR A 28 -18.04 21.57 -32.01
N ASN A 29 -18.13 22.88 -31.73
CA ASN A 29 -17.49 23.49 -30.57
C ASN A 29 -18.20 22.98 -29.31
N ALA A 30 -17.84 21.78 -28.86
CA ALA A 30 -17.97 21.47 -27.44
C ALA A 30 -16.99 22.40 -26.72
N LYS A 31 -17.51 23.42 -26.02
CA LYS A 31 -16.72 24.16 -25.04
C LYS A 31 -16.30 23.15 -23.98
N ALA A 32 -15.09 22.60 -24.11
CA ALA A 32 -14.40 22.02 -22.98
C ALA A 32 -14.41 23.08 -21.88
N ALA A 33 -14.86 22.71 -20.68
CA ALA A 33 -14.75 23.57 -19.52
C ALA A 33 -13.27 23.96 -19.39
N GLN A 34 -12.97 25.23 -19.67
CA GLN A 34 -11.65 25.77 -19.48
C GLN A 34 -11.46 25.80 -17.96
N ILE A 35 -10.73 24.82 -17.42
CA ILE A 35 -10.31 24.86 -16.03
C ILE A 35 -9.40 26.08 -15.94
N ASP A 36 -9.91 27.16 -15.36
CA ASP A 36 -9.11 28.33 -14.96
C ASP A 36 -8.12 27.87 -13.90
N VAL A 37 -6.98 27.36 -14.36
CA VAL A 37 -5.80 27.16 -13.53
C VAL A 37 -5.17 28.56 -13.39
N PRO A 38 -5.10 29.12 -12.17
CA PRO A 38 -4.52 30.44 -11.91
C PRO A 38 -3.16 30.61 -12.59
N ALA A 39 -2.84 31.81 -13.07
CA ALA A 39 -1.55 32.09 -13.70
C ALA A 39 -0.36 31.75 -12.79
N VAL A 40 -0.53 31.83 -11.46
CA VAL A 40 0.45 31.41 -10.45
C VAL A 40 0.79 29.92 -10.55
N LEU A 41 -0.16 29.06 -10.93
CA LEU A 41 0.02 27.61 -11.10
C LEU A 41 0.45 27.23 -12.53
N ILE A 42 0.24 28.07 -13.56
CA ILE A 42 0.62 27.78 -14.97
C ILE A 42 1.99 28.39 -15.36
N GLN A 43 2.32 29.60 -14.88
CA GLN A 43 3.53 30.34 -15.30
C GLN A 43 4.83 29.73 -14.75
N GLN A 44 4.76 28.72 -13.88
CA GLN A 44 5.91 28.00 -13.34
C GLN A 44 6.75 27.25 -14.39
N LYS A 45 6.21 27.01 -15.59
CA LYS A 45 6.85 26.21 -16.65
C LYS A 45 8.12 26.84 -17.26
N ASP A 46 8.24 28.17 -17.29
CA ASP A 46 9.45 28.85 -17.82
C ASP A 46 10.59 28.94 -16.80
N PHE A 47 10.32 28.63 -15.53
CA PHE A 47 11.25 28.76 -14.41
C PHE A 47 12.04 27.47 -14.12
N GLU A 48 11.48 26.31 -14.47
CA GLU A 48 12.13 25.00 -14.26
C GLU A 48 13.37 24.76 -15.13
N GLN A 49 13.39 25.26 -16.39
CA GLN A 49 14.56 25.12 -17.26
C GLN A 49 15.76 25.97 -16.81
N LYS A 50 15.55 26.95 -15.92
CA LYS A 50 16.58 27.89 -15.46
C LYS A 50 17.00 27.69 -14.01
N GLY A 51 16.54 26.64 -13.33
CA GLY A 51 16.86 26.40 -11.91
C GLY A 51 16.41 27.55 -11.01
N GLN A 52 15.32 28.20 -11.39
CA GLN A 52 14.75 29.34 -10.68
C GLN A 52 13.26 29.16 -10.37
N ASP A 53 12.82 28.05 -9.78
CA ASP A 53 11.44 27.96 -9.29
C ASP A 53 11.24 29.05 -8.21
N PRO A 54 10.36 30.04 -8.43
CA PRO A 54 10.09 31.11 -7.47
C PRO A 54 9.31 30.62 -6.25
N LEU A 55 9.25 29.31 -5.99
CA LEU A 55 8.90 28.73 -4.70
C LEU A 55 10.09 28.01 -4.01
N LEU A 56 11.27 27.90 -4.65
CA LEU A 56 12.35 26.98 -4.25
C LEU A 56 13.81 27.47 -4.37
N ASN A 57 14.13 28.76 -4.62
CA ASN A 57 15.52 29.11 -4.97
C ASN A 57 16.53 29.21 -3.82
N GLY A 58 17.28 28.12 -3.58
CA GLY A 58 18.47 28.14 -2.71
C GLY A 58 19.24 26.82 -2.56
N LYS A 59 20.06 26.50 -3.56
CA LYS A 59 21.18 25.54 -3.61
C LYS A 59 21.82 25.13 -2.26
N TYR A 60 21.31 24.03 -1.67
CA TYR A 60 22.07 23.08 -0.84
C TYR A 60 21.47 21.68 -1.03
N VAL A 61 22.00 20.91 -1.99
CA VAL A 61 21.95 19.45 -1.90
C VAL A 61 23.30 19.05 -1.33
N SER A 62 23.45 19.15 -0.01
CA SER A 62 24.67 18.74 0.68
C SER A 62 24.49 17.39 1.35
N ASN A 63 25.35 16.48 0.90
CA ASN A 63 25.99 15.42 1.65
C ASN A 63 25.10 14.35 2.26
N GLY A 64 24.93 13.28 1.48
CA GLY A 64 25.36 11.95 1.91
C GLY A 64 24.74 11.46 3.21
N TYR A 65 23.50 10.99 3.14
CA TYR A 65 23.15 9.84 3.95
C TYR A 65 23.73 8.60 3.27
N THR A 66 24.96 8.27 3.64
CA THR A 66 25.29 6.85 3.73
C THR A 66 24.37 6.29 4.80
N ASP A 67 23.54 5.32 4.47
CA ASP A 67 22.72 4.65 5.49
C ASP A 67 23.69 4.01 6.50
N GLY A 68 23.85 4.69 7.64
CA GLY A 68 24.81 4.44 8.69
C GLY A 68 24.53 3.19 9.50
N GLY A 69 24.53 2.02 8.85
CA GLY A 69 24.67 0.73 9.52
C GLY A 69 23.42 -0.14 9.58
N TYR A 70 22.44 0.07 8.71
CA TYR A 70 21.40 -0.95 8.45
C TYR A 70 21.85 -1.85 7.29
N THR A 71 22.02 -3.14 7.59
CA THR A 71 22.20 -4.17 6.57
C THR A 71 20.82 -4.63 6.15
N TYR A 72 20.26 -4.06 5.09
CA TYR A 72 19.02 -4.59 4.52
C TYR A 72 19.30 -5.97 3.91
N LEU A 73 18.35 -6.88 4.11
CA LEU A 73 18.38 -8.20 3.51
C LEU A 73 18.21 -8.07 1.98
N ASN A 74 18.69 -9.07 1.22
CA ASN A 74 18.33 -9.15 -0.20
C ASN A 74 16.79 -9.17 -0.30
N PRO A 75 16.18 -8.36 -1.19
CA PRO A 75 14.76 -8.45 -1.47
C PRO A 75 14.36 -9.88 -1.80
N SER A 76 13.21 -10.29 -1.28
CA SER A 76 12.60 -11.60 -1.51
C SER A 76 11.10 -11.46 -1.35
N ASP A 77 10.36 -12.45 -1.84
CA ASP A 77 8.89 -12.38 -1.86
C ASP A 77 8.30 -12.17 -0.46
N THR A 78 9.01 -12.52 0.62
CA THR A 78 8.56 -12.37 2.02
C THR A 78 9.33 -11.31 2.83
N SER A 79 10.15 -10.49 2.18
CA SER A 79 11.03 -9.56 2.89
C SER A 79 10.22 -8.38 3.49
N PRO A 80 10.55 -7.86 4.70
CA PRO A 80 9.75 -6.85 5.40
C PRO A 80 10.11 -5.40 5.06
N GLU A 81 10.92 -5.15 4.02
CA GLU A 81 11.39 -3.81 3.66
C GLU A 81 10.23 -2.87 3.32
N ARG A 82 9.16 -3.41 2.75
CA ARG A 82 7.89 -2.71 2.42
C ARG A 82 6.82 -2.86 3.50
N GLU A 83 7.12 -3.35 4.70
CA GLU A 83 6.07 -3.46 5.73
C GLU A 83 5.71 -2.08 6.29
N SER A 84 4.42 -1.76 6.21
CA SER A 84 3.71 -0.61 6.74
C SER A 84 3.38 -0.79 8.23
N SER A 85 3.13 0.32 8.92
CA SER A 85 2.76 0.34 10.33
C SER A 85 1.29 -0.05 10.53
N TYR A 86 0.40 0.53 9.75
CA TYR A 86 -1.04 0.39 9.98
C TYR A 86 -1.87 0.19 8.70
N HIS A 87 -1.25 0.28 7.53
CA HIS A 87 -1.88 -0.15 6.28
C HIS A 87 -1.84 -1.68 6.16
N LEU A 88 -2.85 -2.26 5.50
CA LEU A 88 -2.78 -3.64 5.07
C LEU A 88 -1.73 -3.76 3.96
N ASP A 89 -0.79 -4.68 4.14
CA ASP A 89 0.13 -5.09 3.08
C ASP A 89 -0.07 -6.57 2.76
N THR A 90 0.29 -6.96 1.53
CA THR A 90 0.53 -8.39 1.24
C THR A 90 1.67 -8.92 2.10
N ASP A 91 1.57 -10.16 2.57
CA ASP A 91 2.63 -10.81 3.36
C ASP A 91 3.74 -11.40 2.49
N GLU A 92 3.40 -11.76 1.26
CA GLU A 92 4.34 -12.15 0.23
C GLU A 92 3.99 -11.64 -1.18
N GLY A 93 4.98 -11.61 -2.07
CA GLY A 93 4.76 -11.47 -3.51
C GLY A 93 4.10 -10.16 -3.94
N TRP A 94 3.12 -10.25 -4.83
CA TRP A 94 2.41 -9.10 -5.38
C TRP A 94 0.94 -9.11 -4.99
N SER A 95 0.36 -7.95 -4.69
CA SER A 95 -1.08 -7.77 -4.61
C SER A 95 -1.55 -6.49 -5.30
N ASN A 96 -2.80 -6.51 -5.77
CA ASN A 96 -3.49 -5.37 -6.38
C ASN A 96 -4.95 -5.36 -5.92
N ASP A 97 -5.93 -5.44 -6.81
CA ASP A 97 -7.34 -5.12 -6.58
C ASP A 97 -7.95 -5.77 -5.32
N LEU A 98 -8.75 -4.97 -4.61
CA LEU A 98 -9.61 -5.43 -3.54
C LEU A 98 -10.86 -6.10 -4.09
N GLN A 99 -11.27 -7.14 -3.38
CA GLN A 99 -12.54 -7.81 -3.59
C GLN A 99 -13.50 -7.38 -2.46
N THR A 100 -14.65 -8.04 -2.33
CA THR A 100 -15.72 -7.60 -1.43
C THR A 100 -15.28 -7.46 0.04
N ILE A 101 -15.69 -6.36 0.69
CA ILE A 101 -15.53 -6.14 2.13
C ILE A 101 -16.80 -6.58 2.85
N ILE A 102 -16.71 -7.52 3.79
CA ILE A 102 -17.88 -8.13 4.45
C ILE A 102 -17.78 -7.98 5.95
N TYR A 103 -18.88 -7.60 6.62
CA TYR A 103 -18.95 -7.66 8.07
C TYR A 103 -19.43 -9.04 8.52
N ASP A 104 -18.59 -9.78 9.26
CA ASP A 104 -18.95 -11.04 9.88
C ASP A 104 -19.68 -10.77 11.21
N ASN A 105 -21.02 -10.82 11.13
CA ASN A 105 -21.89 -10.63 12.28
C ASN A 105 -21.67 -11.62 13.43
N LYS A 106 -21.14 -12.82 13.15
CA LYS A 106 -20.91 -13.87 14.16
C LYS A 106 -19.64 -13.58 14.95
N ASN A 107 -18.55 -13.25 14.26
CA ASN A 107 -17.25 -13.00 14.90
C ASN A 107 -17.01 -11.53 15.26
N LYS A 108 -17.91 -10.63 14.83
CA LYS A 108 -17.84 -9.17 15.05
C LYS A 108 -16.54 -8.58 14.51
N GLU A 109 -16.23 -8.94 13.27
CA GLU A 109 -15.03 -8.49 12.55
C GLU A 109 -15.35 -8.27 11.06
N TRP A 110 -14.54 -7.45 10.42
CA TRP A 110 -14.54 -7.25 8.97
C TRP A 110 -13.66 -8.30 8.31
N VAL A 111 -14.11 -8.79 7.15
CA VAL A 111 -13.40 -9.70 6.27
C VAL A 111 -13.09 -8.96 4.98
N ILE A 112 -11.84 -9.01 4.56
CA ILE A 112 -11.34 -8.35 3.35
C ILE A 112 -10.66 -9.40 2.50
N TYR A 113 -10.91 -9.38 1.20
CA TYR A 113 -10.23 -10.25 0.24
C TYR A 113 -9.52 -9.39 -0.82
N TYR A 114 -8.41 -9.89 -1.35
CA TYR A 114 -7.63 -9.19 -2.37
C TYR A 114 -6.89 -10.16 -3.28
N LEU A 115 -6.56 -9.71 -4.49
CA LEU A 115 -5.74 -10.48 -5.42
C LEU A 115 -4.31 -10.60 -4.94
N HIS A 116 -3.76 -11.79 -5.04
CA HIS A 116 -2.40 -12.08 -4.63
C HIS A 116 -1.71 -13.01 -5.62
N THR A 117 -0.43 -12.74 -5.89
CA THR A 117 0.49 -13.61 -6.62
C THR A 117 1.71 -13.90 -5.74
N ALA A 118 2.02 -15.18 -5.50
CA ALA A 118 3.13 -15.58 -4.63
C ALA A 118 4.54 -15.11 -5.08
N LYS A 119 4.68 -14.67 -6.34
CA LYS A 119 5.92 -14.11 -6.89
C LYS A 119 5.62 -12.85 -7.69
N VAL A 120 6.39 -11.79 -7.47
CA VAL A 120 6.32 -10.62 -8.36
C VAL A 120 6.81 -11.01 -9.75
N VAL A 121 5.95 -10.82 -10.73
CA VAL A 121 6.31 -10.94 -12.14
C VAL A 121 6.17 -9.55 -12.75
N ASN A 122 7.31 -8.88 -12.97
CA ASN A 122 7.35 -7.52 -13.52
C ASN A 122 6.60 -7.47 -14.87
N GLY A 123 5.38 -6.94 -14.86
CA GLY A 123 4.59 -6.72 -16.08
C GLY A 123 4.07 -7.99 -16.78
N ASP A 124 3.95 -9.13 -16.10
CA ASP A 124 3.41 -10.34 -16.73
C ASP A 124 1.90 -10.47 -16.47
N ALA A 125 1.11 -10.25 -17.53
CA ALA A 125 -0.34 -10.41 -17.55
C ALA A 125 -0.80 -11.89 -17.38
N GLY A 126 0.14 -12.85 -17.25
CA GLY A 126 -0.11 -14.26 -16.99
C GLY A 126 0.16 -14.74 -15.56
N ALA A 127 0.26 -13.83 -14.59
CA ALA A 127 0.50 -14.20 -13.19
C ALA A 127 -0.60 -15.14 -12.64
N GLN A 128 -0.17 -16.22 -11.98
CA GLN A 128 -1.04 -17.15 -11.26
C GLN A 128 -1.52 -16.47 -9.98
N GLN A 129 -2.69 -15.85 -10.07
CA GLN A 129 -3.33 -15.14 -8.99
C GLN A 129 -4.30 -16.04 -8.23
N ASN A 130 -4.41 -15.75 -6.94
CA ASN A 130 -5.38 -16.30 -6.02
C ASN A 130 -5.99 -15.17 -5.21
N TRP A 131 -7.06 -15.48 -4.48
CA TRP A 131 -7.60 -14.53 -3.50
C TRP A 131 -7.01 -14.84 -2.13
N GLN A 132 -6.39 -13.85 -1.51
CA GLN A 132 -6.09 -13.88 -0.09
C GLN A 132 -7.21 -13.22 0.71
N ARG A 133 -7.32 -13.61 1.98
CA ARG A 133 -8.30 -13.16 2.96
C ARG A 133 -7.58 -12.69 4.22
N VAL A 134 -8.02 -11.55 4.75
CA VAL A 134 -7.65 -11.06 6.08
C VAL A 134 -8.89 -10.67 6.87
N THR A 135 -8.73 -10.57 8.18
CA THR A 135 -9.78 -10.10 9.10
C THR A 135 -9.26 -8.95 9.94
N THR A 136 -10.14 -8.05 10.33
CA THR A 136 -9.83 -6.91 11.19
C THR A 136 -11.04 -6.47 11.99
N LYS A 137 -10.84 -5.89 13.17
CA LYS A 137 -11.92 -5.29 13.97
C LYS A 137 -11.98 -3.77 13.85
N ASP A 138 -10.91 -3.16 13.36
CA ASP A 138 -10.68 -1.72 13.43
C ASP A 138 -10.04 -1.12 12.17
N PHE A 139 -9.75 -1.94 11.16
CA PHE A 139 -9.03 -1.57 9.93
C PHE A 139 -7.61 -1.02 10.14
N ILE A 140 -7.01 -1.30 11.30
CA ILE A 140 -5.64 -0.94 11.65
C ILE A 140 -4.82 -2.21 11.94
N HIS A 141 -5.44 -3.18 12.61
CA HIS A 141 -4.83 -4.45 12.96
C HIS A 141 -5.44 -5.57 12.11
N PHE A 142 -4.63 -6.17 11.26
CA PHE A 142 -5.05 -7.24 10.33
C PHE A 142 -4.51 -8.60 10.78
N SER A 143 -5.32 -9.65 10.58
CA SER A 143 -4.86 -11.03 10.74
C SER A 143 -3.81 -11.39 9.69
N GLN A 144 -3.09 -12.50 9.91
CA GLN A 144 -2.27 -13.09 8.85
C GLN A 144 -3.16 -13.49 7.65
N PRO A 145 -2.71 -13.26 6.40
CA PRO A 145 -3.44 -13.67 5.22
C PRO A 145 -3.64 -15.18 5.11
N THR A 146 -4.77 -15.59 4.55
CA THR A 146 -5.07 -16.98 4.18
C THR A 146 -5.63 -17.05 2.78
N ILE A 147 -5.35 -18.11 2.01
CA ILE A 147 -5.90 -18.26 0.66
C ILE A 147 -7.40 -18.63 0.74
N ALA A 148 -8.26 -17.81 0.14
CA ALA A 148 -9.70 -18.03 0.05
C ALA A 148 -10.12 -18.75 -1.24
N ILE A 149 -9.55 -18.35 -2.39
CA ILE A 149 -9.76 -19.02 -3.69
C ILE A 149 -8.39 -19.41 -4.21
N LYS A 150 -8.17 -20.71 -4.45
CA LYS A 150 -6.91 -21.22 -5.01
C LYS A 150 -6.96 -21.20 -6.54
N ASP A 151 -5.81 -21.18 -7.20
CA ASP A 151 -5.73 -21.61 -8.60
C ASP A 151 -6.05 -23.11 -8.73
N LEU A 152 -6.68 -23.51 -9.82
CA LEU A 152 -6.98 -24.92 -10.15
C LEU A 152 -6.17 -25.38 -11.38
N LYS A 153 -4.89 -25.00 -11.43
CA LYS A 153 -4.03 -25.32 -12.57
C LYS A 153 -3.88 -26.83 -12.76
N GLY A 154 -4.10 -27.30 -14.00
CA GLY A 154 -3.97 -28.71 -14.36
C GLY A 154 -5.19 -29.57 -14.03
N ASP A 155 -6.30 -28.97 -13.60
CA ASP A 155 -7.62 -29.59 -13.60
C ASP A 155 -8.16 -29.75 -15.04
N ILE A 156 -9.46 -30.05 -15.18
CA ILE A 156 -10.15 -30.12 -16.48
C ILE A 156 -9.99 -28.80 -17.26
N GLY A 157 -10.10 -28.88 -18.59
CA GLY A 157 -9.84 -27.74 -19.49
C GLY A 157 -10.64 -26.47 -19.14
N ASP A 158 -11.90 -26.58 -18.76
CA ASP A 158 -12.75 -25.41 -18.48
C ASP A 158 -12.58 -24.83 -17.06
N ALA A 159 -11.72 -25.40 -16.21
CA ALA A 159 -11.43 -24.84 -14.89
C ALA A 159 -10.45 -23.65 -14.98
N TRP A 160 -10.47 -22.77 -13.97
CA TRP A 160 -9.56 -21.63 -13.93
C TRP A 160 -8.14 -22.02 -13.50
N SER A 161 -7.16 -21.44 -14.19
CA SER A 161 -5.73 -21.53 -13.91
C SER A 161 -5.21 -20.35 -13.07
N SER A 162 -5.99 -19.28 -12.98
CA SER A 162 -5.71 -18.04 -12.25
C SER A 162 -7.05 -17.41 -11.87
N ALA A 163 -7.21 -17.00 -10.61
CA ALA A 163 -8.43 -16.35 -10.12
C ALA A 163 -8.19 -14.84 -9.98
N TRP A 164 -8.97 -14.05 -10.71
CA TRP A 164 -8.89 -12.60 -10.82
C TRP A 164 -10.08 -11.92 -10.13
N THR A 165 -10.24 -10.61 -10.32
CA THR A 165 -11.19 -9.79 -9.58
C THR A 165 -12.64 -10.28 -9.73
N GLY A 166 -13.47 -9.99 -8.73
CA GLY A 166 -14.86 -10.41 -8.65
C GLY A 166 -15.55 -9.92 -7.39
N SER A 167 -16.66 -10.57 -7.05
CA SER A 167 -17.53 -10.19 -5.94
C SER A 167 -18.05 -11.39 -5.17
N ILE A 168 -18.42 -11.15 -3.91
CA ILE A 168 -19.05 -12.13 -3.03
C ILE A 168 -20.45 -11.64 -2.64
N ILE A 169 -21.42 -12.53 -2.75
CA ILE A 169 -22.78 -12.35 -2.22
C ILE A 169 -23.13 -13.47 -1.25
N VAL A 170 -24.21 -13.32 -0.49
CA VAL A 170 -24.79 -14.42 0.27
C VAL A 170 -25.99 -14.96 -0.50
N ASN A 171 -26.05 -16.28 -0.67
CA ASN A 171 -27.15 -16.92 -1.37
C ASN A 171 -28.47 -16.72 -0.62
N ALA A 172 -29.42 -16.02 -1.22
CA ALA A 172 -30.78 -15.83 -0.70
C ALA A 172 -31.66 -17.10 -0.82
N GLY A 173 -31.19 -18.12 -1.55
CA GLY A 173 -31.87 -19.38 -1.83
C GLY A 173 -32.03 -19.68 -3.32
N ASN A 174 -31.60 -18.76 -4.18
CA ASN A 174 -31.73 -18.85 -5.63
C ASN A 174 -30.65 -19.72 -6.27
N ILE A 175 -29.42 -19.72 -5.72
CA ILE A 175 -28.27 -20.33 -6.40
C ILE A 175 -28.33 -21.85 -6.32
N THR A 176 -28.43 -22.50 -7.47
CA THR A 176 -28.58 -23.96 -7.57
C THR A 176 -27.40 -24.70 -6.94
N GLY A 177 -27.70 -25.66 -6.08
CA GLY A 177 -26.68 -26.47 -5.40
C GLY A 177 -25.99 -25.78 -4.22
N VAL A 178 -26.42 -24.57 -3.84
CA VAL A 178 -25.82 -23.82 -2.73
C VAL A 178 -26.83 -23.67 -1.58
N PRO A 179 -26.45 -23.93 -0.32
CA PRO A 179 -27.32 -23.67 0.83
C PRO A 179 -27.69 -22.18 0.96
N LYS A 180 -28.94 -21.88 1.34
CA LYS A 180 -29.33 -20.51 1.70
C LYS A 180 -28.47 -20.00 2.87
N GLY A 181 -27.96 -18.79 2.75
CA GLY A 181 -27.06 -18.17 3.74
C GLY A 181 -25.57 -18.46 3.52
N ALA A 182 -25.21 -19.33 2.57
CA ALA A 182 -23.81 -19.54 2.21
C ALA A 182 -23.28 -18.38 1.35
N GLN A 183 -22.00 -18.03 1.52
CA GLN A 183 -21.34 -17.04 0.68
C GLN A 183 -20.96 -17.66 -0.66
N VAL A 184 -21.13 -16.91 -1.75
CA VAL A 184 -20.77 -17.32 -3.12
C VAL A 184 -19.91 -16.23 -3.74
N ALA A 185 -18.72 -16.61 -4.19
CA ALA A 185 -17.84 -15.77 -4.97
C ALA A 185 -18.10 -16.00 -6.47
N PHE A 186 -18.27 -14.90 -7.20
CA PHE A 186 -18.23 -14.85 -8.66
C PHE A 186 -16.96 -14.10 -9.05
N PHE A 187 -16.14 -14.69 -9.92
CA PHE A 187 -14.82 -14.14 -10.20
C PHE A 187 -14.38 -14.44 -11.63
N SER A 188 -13.62 -13.51 -12.20
CA SER A 188 -12.96 -13.71 -13.48
C SER A 188 -11.69 -14.53 -13.33
N GLY A 189 -11.13 -15.00 -14.44
CA GLY A 189 -9.89 -15.75 -14.41
C GLY A 189 -9.45 -16.25 -15.77
N LEU A 190 -8.33 -16.97 -15.82
CA LEU A 190 -7.82 -17.57 -17.06
C LEU A 190 -8.19 -19.06 -17.14
N SER A 191 -8.80 -19.51 -18.23
CA SER A 191 -9.15 -20.92 -18.43
C SER A 191 -7.92 -21.82 -18.65
N ASN A 192 -7.91 -23.04 -18.11
CA ASN A 192 -6.87 -24.04 -18.37
C ASN A 192 -6.82 -24.48 -19.86
N LYS A 193 -7.92 -24.33 -20.60
CA LYS A 193 -8.09 -24.78 -21.98
C LYS A 193 -7.29 -23.94 -22.98
N ASP A 194 -7.36 -22.62 -22.84
CA ASP A 194 -6.90 -21.65 -23.84
C ASP A 194 -6.28 -20.38 -23.24
N ASN A 195 -6.17 -20.31 -21.91
CA ASN A 195 -5.61 -19.16 -21.17
C ASN A 195 -6.35 -17.85 -21.46
N GLN A 196 -7.68 -17.95 -21.56
CA GLN A 196 -8.58 -16.83 -21.85
C GLN A 196 -9.44 -16.41 -20.66
N GLN A 197 -9.83 -15.13 -20.64
CA GLN A 197 -10.67 -14.52 -19.60
C GLN A 197 -12.09 -15.08 -19.63
N ASN A 198 -12.58 -15.62 -18.52
CA ASN A 198 -13.96 -16.07 -18.36
C ASN A 198 -14.42 -15.88 -16.91
N ILE A 199 -15.69 -16.18 -16.62
CA ILE A 199 -16.25 -16.09 -15.26
C ILE A 199 -16.57 -17.47 -14.69
N TRP A 200 -16.23 -17.67 -13.41
CA TRP A 200 -16.59 -18.84 -12.60
C TRP A 200 -17.32 -18.42 -11.33
N ALA A 201 -17.89 -19.41 -10.64
CA ALA A 201 -18.41 -19.23 -9.29
C ALA A 201 -17.98 -20.38 -8.38
N ALA A 202 -17.82 -20.07 -7.09
CA ALA A 202 -17.56 -21.04 -6.03
C ALA A 202 -18.23 -20.59 -4.74
N TRP A 203 -18.66 -21.53 -3.90
CA TRP A 203 -19.32 -21.23 -2.64
C TRP A 203 -18.52 -21.71 -1.42
N SER A 204 -18.84 -21.12 -0.27
CA SER A 204 -18.18 -21.36 1.01
C SER A 204 -19.13 -21.98 2.04
N ASP A 205 -18.70 -23.08 2.66
CA ASP A 205 -19.34 -23.71 3.81
C ASP A 205 -18.68 -23.34 5.15
N ASP A 206 -17.63 -22.52 5.13
CA ASP A 206 -16.79 -22.16 6.28
C ASP A 206 -16.82 -20.66 6.61
N ASN A 207 -17.91 -19.99 6.24
CA ASN A 207 -18.18 -18.56 6.45
C ASN A 207 -17.19 -17.63 5.72
N GLY A 208 -16.91 -17.95 4.46
CA GLY A 208 -16.03 -17.17 3.58
C GLY A 208 -14.54 -17.38 3.85
N LYS A 209 -14.14 -18.35 4.68
CA LYS A 209 -12.69 -18.60 4.87
C LYS A 209 -12.08 -19.18 3.61
N THR A 210 -12.78 -20.11 2.98
CA THR A 210 -12.44 -20.69 1.68
C THR A 210 -13.68 -20.84 0.81
N PHE A 211 -13.52 -20.70 -0.50
CA PHE A 211 -14.53 -21.04 -1.50
C PHE A 211 -14.15 -22.37 -2.15
N ALA A 212 -14.15 -23.42 -1.34
CA ALA A 212 -13.63 -24.74 -1.70
C ALA A 212 -14.61 -25.57 -2.56
N HIS A 213 -15.81 -25.04 -2.83
CA HIS A 213 -16.84 -25.72 -3.61
C HIS A 213 -17.10 -24.99 -4.95
N PRO A 214 -16.31 -25.29 -6.00
CA PRO A 214 -16.58 -24.78 -7.33
C PRO A 214 -17.98 -25.17 -7.80
N LEU A 215 -18.67 -24.25 -8.44
CA LEU A 215 -19.98 -24.48 -9.03
C LEU A 215 -19.85 -24.96 -10.49
N ASN A 216 -20.97 -25.42 -11.05
CA ASN A 216 -21.07 -25.87 -12.44
C ASN A 216 -20.00 -26.93 -12.84
N ASP A 217 -19.66 -27.85 -11.94
CA ASP A 217 -18.59 -28.84 -12.12
C ASP A 217 -17.24 -28.23 -12.52
N LYS A 218 -16.90 -27.05 -11.96
CA LYS A 218 -15.71 -26.22 -12.28
C LYS A 218 -15.74 -25.57 -13.66
N LYS A 219 -16.83 -25.67 -14.42
CA LYS A 219 -16.93 -25.09 -15.76
C LYS A 219 -17.28 -23.60 -15.69
N ILE A 220 -16.91 -22.91 -16.76
CA ILE A 220 -17.23 -21.51 -17.01
C ILE A 220 -18.75 -21.30 -16.91
N ILE A 221 -19.17 -20.22 -16.25
CA ILE A 221 -20.58 -19.78 -16.16
C ILE A 221 -20.90 -18.60 -17.09
N LEU A 222 -19.87 -17.88 -17.54
CA LEU A 222 -19.95 -16.86 -18.57
C LEU A 222 -18.67 -16.89 -19.42
N ASP A 223 -18.83 -17.24 -20.70
CA ASP A 223 -17.72 -17.40 -21.64
C ASP A 223 -17.68 -16.24 -22.64
N HIS A 224 -16.52 -15.61 -22.82
CA HIS A 224 -16.40 -14.46 -23.71
C HIS A 224 -16.64 -14.79 -25.19
N TYR A 225 -16.54 -16.06 -25.59
CA TYR A 225 -16.75 -16.52 -26.96
C TYR A 225 -18.24 -16.69 -27.31
N TRP A 226 -19.13 -16.75 -26.32
CA TRP A 226 -20.55 -16.89 -26.58
C TRP A 226 -21.08 -15.68 -27.34
N SER A 227 -21.76 -15.88 -28.47
CA SER A 227 -22.18 -14.80 -29.40
C SER A 227 -22.88 -13.58 -28.78
N TRP A 228 -23.31 -13.66 -27.53
CA TRP A 228 -24.08 -12.67 -26.81
C TRP A 228 -23.37 -12.06 -25.59
N THR A 229 -22.11 -12.41 -25.29
CA THR A 229 -21.30 -11.89 -24.16
C THR A 229 -20.40 -10.70 -24.55
N SER A 230 -19.10 -10.68 -24.24
CA SER A 230 -18.15 -9.64 -24.65
C SER A 230 -18.15 -9.39 -26.16
N ILE A 231 -18.30 -8.13 -26.56
CA ILE A 231 -18.28 -7.73 -27.98
C ILE A 231 -16.92 -8.02 -28.62
N ASN A 232 -15.83 -7.74 -27.90
CA ASN A 232 -14.48 -7.88 -28.43
C ASN A 232 -13.90 -9.30 -28.30
N ARG A 233 -14.62 -10.21 -27.62
CA ARG A 233 -14.22 -11.62 -27.44
C ARG A 233 -12.85 -11.77 -26.77
N SER A 234 -12.48 -10.84 -25.89
CA SER A 234 -11.22 -10.88 -25.16
C SER A 234 -11.32 -10.37 -23.74
N ASP A 235 -12.06 -9.29 -23.52
CA ASP A 235 -12.28 -8.68 -22.21
C ASP A 235 -13.63 -9.13 -21.65
N GLU A 236 -13.59 -9.91 -20.57
CA GLU A 236 -14.77 -10.36 -19.82
C GLU A 236 -14.32 -10.61 -18.38
N ARG A 237 -14.28 -9.56 -17.56
CA ARG A 237 -13.69 -9.63 -16.22
C ARG A 237 -14.40 -8.81 -15.16
N ASP A 238 -14.00 -9.07 -13.92
CA ASP A 238 -14.35 -8.30 -12.72
C ASP A 238 -15.87 -8.28 -12.43
N PRO A 239 -16.52 -9.46 -12.33
CA PRO A 239 -17.96 -9.54 -12.17
C PRO A 239 -18.41 -8.95 -10.81
N ALA A 240 -19.29 -7.95 -10.87
CA ALA A 240 -20.08 -7.48 -9.73
C ALA A 240 -21.48 -8.08 -9.77
N VAL A 241 -21.75 -9.01 -8.84
CA VAL A 241 -23.03 -9.70 -8.72
C VAL A 241 -23.85 -9.13 -7.55
N PHE A 242 -25.14 -8.94 -7.76
CA PHE A 242 -26.10 -8.45 -6.77
C PHE A 242 -27.52 -8.95 -7.06
N TYR A 243 -28.42 -8.84 -6.08
CA TYR A 243 -29.85 -9.05 -6.27
C TYR A 243 -30.55 -7.76 -6.64
N TRP A 244 -31.47 -7.87 -7.59
CA TRP A 244 -32.42 -6.83 -7.97
C TRP A 244 -33.76 -7.47 -8.33
N HIS A 245 -34.83 -7.09 -7.63
CA HIS A 245 -36.16 -7.70 -7.75
C HIS A 245 -36.12 -9.24 -7.72
N ASN A 246 -35.40 -9.79 -6.72
CA ASN A 246 -35.21 -11.23 -6.50
C ASN A 246 -34.51 -12.00 -7.64
N LYS A 247 -33.90 -11.31 -8.61
CA LYS A 247 -33.02 -11.89 -9.64
C LYS A 247 -31.56 -11.57 -9.33
N LEU A 248 -30.65 -12.43 -9.77
CA LEU A 248 -29.23 -12.12 -9.78
C LEU A 248 -28.92 -11.29 -11.02
N ILE A 249 -28.23 -10.17 -10.84
CA ILE A 249 -27.67 -9.33 -11.89
C ILE A 249 -26.15 -9.36 -11.78
N MET A 250 -25.46 -9.44 -12.91
CA MET A 250 -23.99 -9.40 -13.00
C MET A 250 -23.57 -8.27 -13.93
N TYR A 251 -22.73 -7.37 -13.42
CA TYR A 251 -22.02 -6.37 -14.20
C TYR A 251 -20.61 -6.87 -14.49
N VAL A 252 -20.17 -6.84 -15.74
CA VAL A 252 -18.85 -7.34 -16.17
C VAL A 252 -18.14 -6.29 -17.02
N ALA A 253 -16.85 -6.08 -16.79
CA ALA A 253 -16.02 -5.21 -17.61
C ALA A 253 -15.67 -5.87 -18.95
N GLU A 254 -16.03 -5.21 -20.06
CA GLU A 254 -15.87 -5.68 -21.43
C GLU A 254 -15.14 -4.65 -22.29
N GLY A 255 -13.88 -4.38 -21.96
CA GLY A 255 -13.07 -3.38 -22.64
C GLY A 255 -13.49 -1.98 -22.23
N ASP A 256 -14.25 -1.28 -23.06
CA ASP A 256 -14.77 0.07 -22.80
C ASP A 256 -16.25 0.10 -22.39
N ASN A 257 -16.89 -1.07 -22.29
CA ASN A 257 -18.29 -1.21 -21.91
C ASN A 257 -18.43 -2.02 -20.61
N ILE A 258 -19.60 -1.92 -19.99
CA ILE A 258 -20.02 -2.84 -18.92
C ILE A 258 -21.16 -3.71 -19.46
N GLY A 259 -20.96 -5.03 -19.48
CA GLY A 259 -22.02 -6.00 -19.78
C GLY A 259 -22.94 -6.22 -18.59
N VAL A 260 -24.24 -6.37 -18.85
CA VAL A 260 -25.26 -6.61 -17.84
C VAL A 260 -25.99 -7.91 -18.13
N TYR A 261 -25.88 -8.86 -17.19
CA TYR A 261 -26.45 -10.19 -17.30
C TYR A 261 -27.39 -10.47 -16.15
N GLN A 262 -28.37 -11.36 -16.36
CA GLN A 262 -29.30 -11.82 -15.33
C GLN A 262 -29.31 -13.35 -15.23
N SER A 263 -29.62 -13.84 -14.04
CA SER A 263 -29.81 -15.26 -13.76
C SER A 263 -30.83 -15.47 -12.64
N ASP A 264 -31.63 -16.53 -12.76
CA ASP A 264 -32.52 -16.99 -11.69
C ASP A 264 -31.82 -17.98 -10.75
N ASP A 265 -30.73 -18.62 -11.19
CA ASP A 265 -30.10 -19.76 -10.50
C ASP A 265 -28.59 -19.61 -10.25
N GLY A 266 -28.00 -18.50 -10.69
CA GLY A 266 -26.58 -18.16 -10.55
C GLY A 266 -25.63 -18.95 -11.45
N LEU A 267 -26.12 -19.91 -12.24
CA LEU A 267 -25.31 -20.76 -13.12
C LEU A 267 -25.62 -20.52 -14.59
N ASN A 268 -26.88 -20.35 -14.93
CA ASN A 268 -27.37 -20.07 -16.27
C ASN A 268 -27.61 -18.57 -16.42
N TRP A 269 -26.75 -17.92 -17.18
CA TRP A 269 -26.79 -16.47 -17.41
C TRP A 269 -27.35 -16.13 -18.78
N SER A 270 -28.00 -14.99 -18.87
CA SER A 270 -28.51 -14.41 -20.12
C SER A 270 -28.38 -12.89 -20.09
N ASN A 271 -28.47 -12.25 -21.25
CA ASN A 271 -28.54 -10.79 -21.34
C ASN A 271 -29.73 -10.23 -20.55
N ALA A 272 -29.49 -9.18 -19.77
CA ALA A 272 -30.53 -8.57 -18.93
C ALA A 272 -31.67 -7.94 -19.75
N ASN A 273 -31.35 -7.42 -20.95
CA ASN A 273 -32.29 -6.76 -21.85
C ASN A 273 -32.51 -7.51 -23.17
N GLY A 274 -32.54 -8.85 -23.10
CA GLY A 274 -33.00 -9.72 -24.20
C GLY A 274 -31.99 -9.97 -25.34
N ASN A 275 -31.06 -9.05 -25.59
CA ASN A 275 -29.95 -9.24 -26.53
C ASN A 275 -28.67 -8.54 -26.06
N GLN A 276 -27.56 -8.84 -26.75
CA GLN A 276 -26.24 -8.31 -26.41
C GLN A 276 -26.19 -6.78 -26.47
N ALA A 277 -26.69 -6.17 -27.54
CA ALA A 277 -26.57 -4.72 -27.78
C ALA A 277 -27.31 -3.90 -26.71
N ASP A 278 -28.51 -4.33 -26.34
CA ASP A 278 -29.37 -3.62 -25.40
C ASP A 278 -28.99 -3.85 -23.93
N SER A 279 -28.07 -4.78 -23.66
CA SER A 279 -27.60 -5.14 -22.31
C SER A 279 -26.19 -4.65 -22.01
N LYS A 280 -25.64 -3.74 -22.82
CA LYS A 280 -24.37 -3.06 -22.52
C LYS A 280 -24.64 -1.65 -22.02
N ILE A 281 -23.96 -1.28 -20.94
CA ILE A 281 -23.86 0.11 -20.51
C ILE A 281 -22.63 0.69 -21.21
N ALA A 282 -22.87 1.60 -22.14
CA ALA A 282 -21.80 2.28 -22.86
C ALA A 282 -21.01 3.22 -21.96
N SER A 283 -19.71 3.37 -22.20
CA SER A 283 -18.87 4.33 -21.48
C SER A 283 -19.44 5.75 -21.46
N SER A 284 -20.04 6.23 -22.54
CA SER A 284 -20.73 7.54 -22.56
C SER A 284 -21.80 7.71 -21.48
N THR A 285 -22.32 6.61 -20.93
CA THR A 285 -23.29 6.57 -19.83
C THR A 285 -22.60 6.73 -18.48
N PHE A 286 -21.66 5.86 -18.14
CA PHE A 286 -21.03 5.84 -16.82
C PHE A 286 -19.82 6.79 -16.66
N PHE A 287 -19.29 7.30 -17.78
CA PHE A 287 -18.30 8.39 -17.85
C PHE A 287 -18.91 9.73 -18.30
N LYS A 288 -20.23 9.91 -18.14
CA LYS A 288 -20.90 11.16 -18.53
C LYS A 288 -20.17 12.38 -17.94
N GLY A 289 -19.79 13.34 -18.80
CA GLY A 289 -19.07 14.56 -18.40
C GLY A 289 -17.56 14.40 -18.24
N LEU A 290 -17.00 13.19 -18.37
CA LEU A 290 -15.59 12.91 -18.13
C LEU A 290 -14.96 12.11 -19.29
N PRO A 291 -14.08 12.72 -20.11
CA PRO A 291 -13.35 11.98 -21.14
C PRO A 291 -12.45 10.91 -20.51
N PHE A 292 -12.41 9.71 -21.10
CA PHE A 292 -11.70 8.56 -20.54
C PHE A 292 -10.83 7.84 -21.58
N GLU A 293 -10.00 6.92 -21.08
CA GLU A 293 -9.27 5.94 -21.87
C GLU A 293 -9.64 4.52 -21.40
N ALA A 294 -9.97 3.64 -22.34
CA ALA A 294 -10.23 2.23 -22.08
C ALA A 294 -8.95 1.51 -21.57
N PRO A 295 -9.09 0.40 -20.82
CA PRO A 295 -10.33 -0.25 -20.42
C PRO A 295 -10.98 0.37 -19.18
N VAL A 296 -12.27 0.09 -18.99
CA VAL A 296 -12.95 0.14 -17.69
C VAL A 296 -12.75 -1.20 -16.98
N GLU A 297 -12.59 -1.19 -15.66
CA GLU A 297 -12.35 -2.38 -14.83
C GLU A 297 -13.10 -2.26 -13.50
N CYS A 298 -13.17 -3.35 -12.74
CA CYS A 298 -13.67 -3.37 -11.36
C CYS A 298 -15.01 -2.63 -11.15
N PRO A 299 -16.07 -2.89 -11.94
CA PRO A 299 -17.37 -2.31 -11.65
C PRO A 299 -17.86 -2.77 -10.27
N ALA A 300 -18.52 -1.88 -9.54
CA ALA A 300 -19.22 -2.22 -8.31
C ALA A 300 -20.46 -1.32 -8.16
N LEU A 301 -21.64 -1.92 -7.97
CA LEU A 301 -22.89 -1.19 -7.81
C LEU A 301 -23.41 -1.32 -6.37
N ARG A 302 -23.84 -0.20 -5.78
CA ARG A 302 -24.43 -0.16 -4.43
C ARG A 302 -25.63 0.77 -4.38
N SER A 303 -26.61 0.41 -3.55
CA SER A 303 -27.71 1.31 -3.19
C SER A 303 -27.33 2.09 -1.95
N MET A 304 -27.33 3.41 -2.04
CA MET A 304 -26.99 4.31 -0.95
C MET A 304 -28.14 5.27 -0.68
N LYS A 305 -28.32 5.63 0.59
CA LYS A 305 -29.22 6.73 0.96
C LYS A 305 -28.47 8.06 0.98
N THR A 306 -29.10 9.11 0.48
CA THR A 306 -28.64 10.48 0.73
C THR A 306 -28.91 10.86 2.19
N ALA A 307 -28.33 11.97 2.66
CA ALA A 307 -28.59 12.48 4.00
C ALA A 307 -30.09 12.80 4.24
N GLY A 308 -30.79 13.27 3.21
CA GLY A 308 -32.24 13.50 3.16
C GLY A 308 -33.08 12.24 3.01
N GLY A 309 -32.46 11.06 2.86
CA GLY A 309 -33.13 9.75 2.84
C GLY A 309 -33.54 9.23 1.47
N GLU A 310 -33.17 9.92 0.38
CA GLU A 310 -33.42 9.42 -0.98
C GLU A 310 -32.51 8.22 -1.29
N THR A 311 -33.06 7.15 -1.88
CA THR A 311 -32.26 6.01 -2.32
C THR A 311 -31.78 6.24 -3.74
N LYS A 312 -30.47 6.10 -3.95
CA LYS A 312 -29.83 6.13 -5.27
C LYS A 312 -28.95 4.90 -5.47
N GLN A 313 -28.70 4.56 -6.72
CA GLN A 313 -27.66 3.61 -7.08
C GLN A 313 -26.39 4.36 -7.46
N VAL A 314 -25.26 3.89 -6.94
CA VAL A 314 -23.94 4.44 -7.19
C VAL A 314 -23.10 3.36 -7.85
N LEU A 315 -22.71 3.62 -9.10
CA LEU A 315 -21.82 2.76 -9.86
C LEU A 315 -20.39 3.26 -9.68
N PHE A 316 -19.57 2.43 -9.06
CA PHE A 316 -18.13 2.61 -8.94
C PHE A 316 -17.41 1.79 -10.01
N PHE A 317 -16.26 2.28 -10.48
CA PHE A 317 -15.44 1.58 -11.48
C PHE A 317 -13.99 2.08 -11.47
N GLY A 318 -13.06 1.21 -11.84
CA GLY A 318 -11.66 1.52 -12.06
C GLY A 318 -11.40 1.94 -13.51
N ALA A 319 -10.63 3.01 -13.72
CA ALA A 319 -10.23 3.45 -15.07
C ALA A 319 -9.11 4.50 -15.08
N LYS A 320 -8.89 5.14 -16.24
CA LYS A 320 -8.03 6.31 -16.46
C LYS A 320 -8.78 7.40 -17.24
N ALA A 321 -8.54 8.66 -16.91
CA ALA A 321 -9.12 9.82 -17.60
C ALA A 321 -8.05 10.89 -17.92
N PRO A 322 -7.04 10.55 -18.75
CA PRO A 322 -5.86 11.39 -18.96
C PRO A 322 -6.17 12.76 -19.58
N GLN A 323 -7.21 12.86 -20.41
CA GLN A 323 -7.63 14.14 -21.00
C GLN A 323 -8.26 15.07 -19.94
N ALA A 324 -8.80 14.50 -18.86
CA ALA A 324 -9.20 15.23 -17.66
C ALA A 324 -8.05 15.40 -16.65
N LYS A 325 -6.81 15.05 -17.04
CA LYS A 325 -5.60 15.06 -16.20
C LYS A 325 -5.71 14.15 -14.96
N GLN A 326 -6.48 13.07 -15.08
CA GLN A 326 -6.70 12.09 -14.02
C GLN A 326 -6.13 10.73 -14.46
N THR A 327 -5.26 10.17 -13.61
CA THR A 327 -4.58 8.90 -13.88
C THR A 327 -5.44 7.71 -13.46
N THR A 328 -4.83 6.52 -13.40
CA THR A 328 -5.39 5.31 -12.79
C THR A 328 -6.08 5.66 -11.48
N GLY A 329 -7.34 5.29 -11.32
CA GLY A 329 -8.06 5.48 -10.07
C GLY A 329 -9.47 4.91 -10.10
N THR A 330 -10.16 5.03 -8.97
CA THR A 330 -11.58 4.69 -8.85
C THR A 330 -12.46 5.92 -9.08
N TYR A 331 -13.50 5.74 -9.86
CA TYR A 331 -14.50 6.73 -10.24
C TYR A 331 -15.87 6.26 -9.78
N TYR A 332 -16.82 7.19 -9.72
CA TYR A 332 -18.21 6.90 -9.44
C TYR A 332 -19.15 7.77 -10.26
N ILE A 333 -20.37 7.28 -10.45
CA ILE A 333 -21.49 8.01 -11.02
C ILE A 333 -22.78 7.61 -10.28
N VAL A 334 -23.65 8.58 -10.05
CA VAL A 334 -24.90 8.38 -9.31
C VAL A 334 -26.07 8.34 -10.29
N GLY A 335 -27.02 7.45 -10.03
CA GLY A 335 -28.17 7.22 -10.90
C GLY A 335 -29.19 6.27 -10.28
N HIS A 336 -29.93 5.58 -11.14
CA HIS A 336 -30.90 4.57 -10.74
C HIS A 336 -30.86 3.35 -11.66
N LEU A 337 -31.41 2.23 -11.17
CA LEU A 337 -31.67 1.04 -11.97
C LEU A 337 -33.10 1.00 -12.51
N ASP A 338 -33.28 0.50 -13.72
CA ASP A 338 -34.59 0.03 -14.20
C ASP A 338 -34.90 -1.39 -13.71
N ASP A 339 -36.11 -1.90 -13.98
CA ASP A 339 -36.56 -3.24 -13.54
C ASP A 339 -35.66 -4.40 -14.03
N LYS A 340 -34.86 -4.17 -15.08
CA LYS A 340 -33.95 -5.16 -15.67
C LYS A 340 -32.54 -5.06 -15.10
N GLY A 341 -32.27 -4.08 -14.23
CA GLY A 341 -30.95 -3.83 -13.67
C GLY A 341 -30.05 -3.03 -14.61
N MET A 342 -30.60 -2.30 -15.59
CA MET A 342 -29.83 -1.36 -16.42
C MET A 342 -29.66 -0.03 -15.70
N PHE A 343 -28.45 0.52 -15.73
CA PHE A 343 -28.11 1.77 -15.04
C PHE A 343 -28.39 3.01 -15.90
N THR A 344 -29.08 3.99 -15.31
CA THR A 344 -29.31 5.32 -15.91
C THR A 344 -28.67 6.41 -15.05
N PRO A 345 -27.76 7.24 -15.59
CA PRO A 345 -27.02 8.23 -14.84
C PRO A 345 -27.83 9.51 -14.59
N GLU A 346 -27.76 10.02 -13.38
CA GLU A 346 -28.35 11.29 -12.97
C GLU A 346 -27.29 12.40 -12.79
N THR A 347 -26.03 12.01 -12.56
CA THR A 347 -24.90 12.95 -12.41
C THR A 347 -23.90 12.83 -13.56
N GLU A 348 -22.90 13.70 -13.54
CA GLU A 348 -21.63 13.43 -14.22
C GLU A 348 -20.77 12.50 -13.36
N ALA A 349 -19.83 11.80 -14.00
CA ALA A 349 -18.85 10.95 -13.34
C ALA A 349 -17.82 11.79 -12.57
N LYS A 350 -17.43 11.30 -11.39
CA LYS A 350 -16.44 11.94 -10.52
C LYS A 350 -15.42 10.93 -10.06
N ARG A 351 -14.20 11.38 -9.79
CA ARG A 351 -13.16 10.55 -9.18
C ARG A 351 -13.42 10.45 -7.67
N LEU A 352 -13.33 9.25 -7.11
CA LEU A 352 -13.60 9.02 -5.68
C LEU A 352 -12.45 9.52 -4.79
N ASP A 353 -11.22 9.40 -5.28
CA ASP A 353 -10.00 9.87 -4.66
C ASP A 353 -9.20 10.67 -5.69
N GLN A 354 -8.77 11.87 -5.31
CA GLN A 354 -8.10 12.81 -6.20
C GLN A 354 -6.60 12.50 -6.37
N GLY A 355 -6.04 11.63 -5.52
CA GLY A 355 -4.66 11.16 -5.59
C GLY A 355 -4.42 10.18 -6.72
N THR A 356 -3.21 9.67 -6.83
CA THR A 356 -2.77 8.85 -7.96
C THR A 356 -2.86 7.35 -7.71
N ASP A 357 -3.09 6.95 -6.45
CA ASP A 357 -2.90 5.59 -5.98
C ASP A 357 -4.10 5.12 -5.13
N TYR A 358 -5.30 5.23 -5.68
CA TYR A 358 -6.52 4.65 -5.11
C TYR A 358 -7.27 3.94 -6.25
N TYR A 359 -6.90 2.69 -6.51
CA TYR A 359 -7.42 1.88 -7.62
C TYR A 359 -7.94 0.53 -7.15
N GLY A 360 -8.71 -0.17 -7.99
CA GLY A 360 -9.23 -1.50 -7.68
C GLY A 360 -9.97 -1.52 -6.35
N ALA A 361 -10.65 -0.41 -6.04
CA ALA A 361 -11.31 -0.23 -4.77
C ALA A 361 -12.59 -1.05 -4.71
N ASN A 362 -12.92 -1.51 -3.51
CA ASN A 362 -14.15 -2.27 -3.28
C ASN A 362 -14.82 -1.82 -1.99
N PHE A 363 -16.09 -2.23 -1.86
CA PHE A 363 -17.04 -1.61 -0.96
C PHE A 363 -17.77 -2.66 -0.14
N SER A 364 -18.07 -2.33 1.12
CA SER A 364 -19.09 -3.05 1.89
C SER A 364 -20.50 -2.76 1.36
N GLY A 365 -21.52 -3.15 2.12
CA GLY A 365 -22.92 -2.84 1.84
C GLY A 365 -23.75 -4.07 1.48
N ASN A 366 -25.03 -3.84 1.25
CA ASN A 366 -25.97 -4.86 0.85
C ASN A 366 -25.75 -5.26 -0.61
N TYR A 367 -25.75 -6.57 -0.86
CA TYR A 367 -25.80 -7.15 -2.20
C TYR A 367 -27.24 -7.30 -2.69
N ASP A 368 -28.24 -6.95 -1.88
CA ASP A 368 -29.63 -6.78 -2.31
C ASP A 368 -29.89 -5.29 -2.48
N LEU A 369 -29.95 -4.84 -3.74
CA LEU A 369 -29.99 -3.41 -4.06
C LEU A 369 -31.36 -2.78 -3.79
N GLU A 370 -32.39 -3.56 -3.43
CA GLU A 370 -33.63 -3.00 -2.87
C GLU A 370 -33.41 -2.49 -1.43
N LYS A 371 -32.28 -2.83 -0.80
CA LYS A 371 -31.86 -2.35 0.52
C LYS A 371 -30.71 -1.38 0.37
N ALA A 372 -30.98 -0.11 0.67
CA ALA A 372 -29.97 0.94 0.64
C ALA A 372 -29.23 1.09 1.97
N ASP A 373 -27.92 1.28 1.89
CA ASP A 373 -27.05 1.58 3.03
C ASP A 373 -26.94 3.08 3.26
N ASP A 374 -26.87 3.51 4.52
CA ASP A 374 -26.64 4.93 4.85
C ASP A 374 -25.17 5.35 4.61
N SER A 375 -24.27 4.37 4.55
CA SER A 375 -22.84 4.57 4.29
C SER A 375 -22.17 3.25 3.94
N LEU A 376 -21.06 3.31 3.25
CA LEU A 376 -20.24 2.14 2.91
C LEU A 376 -18.86 2.26 3.54
N ILE A 377 -18.20 1.13 3.74
CA ILE A 377 -16.76 1.07 3.96
C ILE A 377 -16.07 0.81 2.63
N SER A 378 -15.04 1.60 2.32
CA SER A 378 -14.24 1.50 1.09
C SER A 378 -12.75 1.43 1.42
N MET A 379 -12.01 0.62 0.67
CA MET A 379 -10.56 0.60 0.63
C MET A 379 -10.11 0.49 -0.84
N GLY A 380 -8.93 1.01 -1.17
CA GLY A 380 -8.32 0.92 -2.50
C GLY A 380 -6.90 0.37 -2.44
N TRP A 381 -6.45 -0.26 -3.54
CA TRP A 381 -5.03 -0.56 -3.74
C TRP A 381 -4.25 0.75 -3.87
N ILE A 382 -3.19 0.87 -3.07
CA ILE A 382 -2.22 1.96 -3.17
C ILE A 382 -1.23 1.63 -4.28
N GLY A 383 -1.67 1.88 -5.51
CA GLY A 383 -0.83 1.77 -6.67
C GLY A 383 -1.46 2.33 -7.94
N ASN A 384 -0.63 2.41 -8.97
CA ASN A 384 -0.99 2.96 -10.27
C ASN A 384 -0.29 2.17 -11.38
N TRP A 385 -1.07 1.70 -12.34
CA TRP A 385 -0.56 0.89 -13.45
C TRP A 385 0.49 1.57 -14.32
N ASN A 386 0.66 2.89 -14.26
CA ASN A 386 1.68 3.61 -15.02
C ASN A 386 3.10 3.46 -14.43
N TYR A 387 3.23 3.06 -13.16
CA TYR A 387 4.54 2.93 -12.51
C TYR A 387 4.70 1.76 -11.56
N THR A 388 3.65 1.25 -10.90
CA THR A 388 3.84 0.21 -9.88
C THR A 388 4.34 -1.12 -10.50
N ASN A 389 3.97 -1.40 -11.76
CA ASN A 389 4.41 -2.60 -12.49
C ASN A 389 5.77 -2.44 -13.23
N SER A 390 6.41 -1.27 -13.18
CA SER A 390 7.62 -0.99 -13.96
C SER A 390 8.88 -1.67 -13.41
N GLY A 391 8.75 -2.37 -12.28
CA GLY A 391 9.86 -2.85 -11.49
C GLY A 391 10.36 -1.77 -10.52
N ILE A 392 9.90 -1.85 -9.27
CA ILE A 392 10.30 -0.94 -8.19
C ILE A 392 11.66 -1.37 -7.66
N LYS A 393 12.69 -0.52 -7.74
CA LYS A 393 14.01 -0.87 -7.19
C LYS A 393 13.93 -0.96 -5.67
N ALA A 394 14.71 -1.84 -5.07
CA ALA A 394 14.84 -1.89 -3.60
C ALA A 394 15.89 -0.90 -3.05
N ASN A 395 16.30 0.09 -3.86
CA ASN A 395 17.30 1.15 -3.60
C ASN A 395 18.55 0.71 -2.82
N GLN A 396 19.31 -0.20 -3.43
CA GLN A 396 20.58 -0.65 -2.89
C GLN A 396 21.68 -0.27 -3.89
N GLU A 397 22.56 0.66 -3.50
CA GLU A 397 23.71 1.05 -4.31
C GLU A 397 24.52 -0.22 -4.70
N GLY A 398 24.56 -0.53 -6.00
CA GLY A 398 25.28 -1.70 -6.52
C GLY A 398 24.56 -3.06 -6.46
N PHE A 399 23.25 -3.11 -6.16
CA PHE A 399 22.48 -4.37 -6.17
C PHE A 399 21.36 -4.38 -7.23
N LEU A 400 21.21 -5.55 -7.88
CA LEU A 400 20.23 -5.85 -8.93
C LEU A 400 19.21 -6.89 -8.44
N PRO A 401 18.31 -6.52 -7.51
CA PRO A 401 16.92 -6.83 -7.83
C PRO A 401 15.90 -5.74 -7.41
N ASN A 402 14.77 -5.75 -8.10
CA ASN A 402 13.56 -5.02 -7.72
C ASN A 402 12.99 -5.58 -6.41
N SER A 403 12.19 -4.78 -5.70
CA SER A 403 11.29 -5.27 -4.65
C SER A 403 10.40 -6.36 -5.22
N THR A 404 10.28 -7.48 -4.50
CA THR A 404 9.41 -8.60 -4.89
C THR A 404 8.28 -8.85 -3.89
N ARG A 405 8.17 -8.02 -2.85
CA ARG A 405 6.98 -7.91 -1.99
C ARG A 405 6.38 -6.52 -2.20
N ILE A 406 5.28 -6.41 -2.94
CA ILE A 406 4.64 -5.12 -3.27
C ILE A 406 3.12 -5.33 -3.23
N GLY A 407 2.43 -4.48 -2.49
CA GLY A 407 0.99 -4.57 -2.32
C GLY A 407 0.60 -3.95 -0.99
N THR A 408 0.01 -2.76 -1.06
CA THR A 408 -0.43 -1.96 0.09
C THR A 408 -1.82 -1.43 -0.21
N TYR A 409 -2.65 -1.29 0.82
CA TYR A 409 -4.03 -0.81 0.69
C TYR A 409 -4.27 0.41 1.57
N SER A 410 -5.14 1.31 1.13
CA SER A 410 -5.49 2.54 1.83
C SER A 410 -6.04 2.26 3.23
N LEU A 411 -6.01 3.26 4.10
CA LEU A 411 -6.91 3.34 5.24
C LEU A 411 -8.34 3.07 4.75
N ALA A 412 -9.09 2.30 5.54
CA ALA A 412 -10.51 2.14 5.30
C ALA A 412 -11.22 3.48 5.48
N ARG A 413 -12.19 3.75 4.62
CA ARG A 413 -12.95 4.99 4.62
C ARG A 413 -14.42 4.67 4.77
N LYS A 414 -15.09 5.36 5.68
CA LYS A 414 -16.54 5.47 5.65
C LYS A 414 -16.92 6.49 4.58
N ILE A 415 -17.63 6.06 3.55
CA ILE A 415 -18.14 6.92 2.49
C ILE A 415 -19.65 7.09 2.62
N SER A 416 -20.15 8.31 2.41
CA SER A 416 -21.58 8.65 2.49
C SER A 416 -21.99 9.46 1.28
N LEU A 417 -23.23 9.28 0.82
CA LEU A 417 -23.81 10.04 -0.28
C LEU A 417 -24.51 11.28 0.27
N ASN A 418 -24.12 12.45 -0.23
CA ASN A 418 -24.71 13.73 0.14
C ASN A 418 -25.97 14.02 -0.69
N ASP A 419 -26.78 14.99 -0.24
CA ASP A 419 -28.00 15.40 -0.97
C ASP A 419 -27.71 16.06 -2.32
N ASP A 420 -26.49 16.57 -2.53
CA ASP A 420 -26.02 17.07 -3.82
C ASP A 420 -25.43 15.95 -4.72
N LEU A 421 -25.63 14.68 -4.32
CA LEU A 421 -25.16 13.47 -4.98
C LEU A 421 -23.63 13.38 -5.11
N THR A 422 -22.90 14.05 -4.21
CA THR A 422 -21.45 13.85 -4.03
C THR A 422 -21.14 12.86 -2.92
N ILE A 423 -19.93 12.31 -2.94
CA ILE A 423 -19.44 11.41 -1.89
C ILE A 423 -18.47 12.14 -0.98
N THR A 424 -18.72 12.03 0.33
CA THR A 424 -17.79 12.42 1.39
C THR A 424 -17.06 11.19 1.91
N SER A 425 -15.73 11.28 2.06
CA SER A 425 -14.88 10.21 2.59
C SER A 425 -14.29 10.55 3.95
N VAL A 426 -14.46 9.66 4.95
CA VAL A 426 -13.89 9.83 6.29
C VAL A 426 -13.01 8.61 6.64
N PRO A 427 -11.71 8.79 6.95
CA PRO A 427 -10.84 7.67 7.30
C PRO A 427 -11.23 7.05 8.65
N LEU A 428 -11.18 5.73 8.74
CA LEU A 428 -11.39 4.97 9.97
C LEU A 428 -10.07 4.79 10.70
N THR A 429 -9.82 5.63 11.70
CA THR A 429 -8.55 5.63 12.46
C THR A 429 -8.72 5.44 13.97
N THR A 430 -9.88 4.97 14.44
CA THR A 430 -10.15 4.83 15.88
C THR A 430 -9.22 3.84 16.57
N GLY A 431 -8.76 2.80 15.86
CA GLY A 431 -7.77 1.83 16.39
C GLY A 431 -6.32 2.31 16.29
N LEU A 432 -6.07 3.50 15.76
CA LEU A 432 -4.72 3.98 15.49
C LEU A 432 -4.15 4.71 16.71
N GLU A 433 -3.15 4.10 17.35
CA GLU A 433 -2.47 4.69 18.50
C GLU A 433 -1.69 5.94 18.09
N GLU A 434 -1.87 7.06 18.79
CA GLU A 434 -1.05 8.26 18.63
C GLU A 434 0.04 8.32 19.71
N LYS A 435 1.26 8.65 19.30
CA LYS A 435 2.45 8.74 20.17
C LYS A 435 3.18 10.05 19.93
N ASN A 436 3.74 10.60 21.01
CA ASN A 436 4.55 11.82 20.96
C ASN A 436 3.82 12.99 20.26
N VAL A 437 2.52 13.15 20.53
CA VAL A 437 1.72 14.23 19.93
C VAL A 437 2.24 15.57 20.41
N GLN A 438 2.57 16.43 19.46
CA GLN A 438 3.07 17.78 19.65
C GLN A 438 2.15 18.76 18.92
N LYS A 439 2.17 20.01 19.37
CA LYS A 439 1.34 21.09 18.86
C LYS A 439 2.19 22.34 18.65
N SER A 440 2.05 22.96 17.48
CA SER A 440 2.64 24.25 17.14
C SER A 440 1.52 25.22 16.75
N VAL A 441 1.45 26.39 17.39
CA VAL A 441 0.43 27.40 17.12
C VAL A 441 1.12 28.75 16.96
N GLY A 442 0.64 29.55 16.02
CA GLY A 442 1.17 30.89 15.84
C GLY A 442 0.46 31.70 14.78
N LYS A 443 0.96 32.92 14.58
CA LYS A 443 0.68 33.73 13.39
C LYS A 443 1.73 33.42 12.34
N VAL A 444 1.32 33.31 11.08
CA VAL A 444 2.22 32.96 9.96
C VAL A 444 3.28 34.06 9.79
N ALA A 445 2.86 35.33 9.66
CA ALA A 445 3.79 36.47 9.51
C ALA A 445 4.72 36.73 10.72
N SER A 446 4.56 36.01 11.84
CA SER A 446 5.48 36.09 12.99
C SER A 446 6.57 35.01 13.00
N GLN A 447 6.51 34.03 12.10
CA GLN A 447 7.54 32.99 12.01
C GLN A 447 8.74 33.45 11.18
N LYS A 448 9.76 32.59 11.09
CA LYS A 448 10.97 32.89 10.32
C LYS A 448 10.62 32.94 8.83
N PRO A 449 10.82 34.08 8.14
CA PRO A 449 10.66 34.14 6.69
C PRO A 449 11.72 33.27 6.01
N ILE A 450 11.32 32.62 4.94
CA ILE A 450 12.18 31.88 4.02
C ILE A 450 11.99 32.47 2.61
N ALA A 451 12.51 31.82 1.57
CA ALA A 451 12.34 32.30 0.20
C ALA A 451 10.85 32.38 -0.18
N ASP A 452 10.55 33.27 -1.14
CA ASP A 452 9.27 33.31 -1.84
C ASP A 452 8.05 33.65 -0.96
N ASP A 453 8.27 34.55 0.00
CA ASP A 453 7.29 35.04 0.97
C ASP A 453 6.66 33.96 1.85
N TYR A 454 7.27 32.78 1.91
CA TYR A 454 6.91 31.75 2.87
C TYR A 454 7.50 32.04 4.24
N TYR A 455 6.79 31.54 5.24
CA TYR A 455 7.21 31.52 6.62
C TYR A 455 7.33 30.06 7.07
N ASN A 456 8.47 29.70 7.66
CA ASN A 456 8.69 28.34 8.14
C ASN A 456 7.89 28.12 9.43
N LEU A 457 6.84 27.30 9.37
CA LEU A 457 5.97 26.98 10.51
C LEU A 457 6.50 25.79 11.29
N LEU A 458 7.07 24.82 10.57
CA LEU A 458 7.64 23.62 11.15
C LEU A 458 8.76 23.07 10.26
N ASN A 459 9.84 22.58 10.89
CA ASN A 459 10.92 21.86 10.21
C ASN A 459 11.40 20.71 11.11
N LEU A 460 10.84 19.54 10.88
CA LEU A 460 11.11 18.33 11.65
C LEU A 460 12.11 17.44 10.92
N LYS A 461 13.07 16.91 11.66
CA LYS A 461 14.09 16.00 11.14
C LYS A 461 13.91 14.61 11.71
N LYS A 462 14.16 13.59 10.88
CA LYS A 462 14.18 12.17 11.29
C LYS A 462 12.92 11.71 12.02
N GLN A 463 11.76 12.20 11.60
CA GLN A 463 10.48 11.74 12.11
C GLN A 463 10.21 10.31 11.64
N PRO A 464 9.46 9.49 12.38
CA PRO A 464 8.96 8.23 11.88
C PRO A 464 8.18 8.43 10.57
N ALA A 465 8.40 7.53 9.60
CA ALA A 465 7.62 7.55 8.35
C ALA A 465 6.13 7.30 8.59
N ASN A 466 5.76 6.66 9.71
CA ASN A 466 4.40 6.48 10.20
C ASN A 466 3.96 7.63 11.12
N SER A 467 3.45 8.72 10.57
CA SER A 467 3.08 9.92 11.31
C SER A 467 1.78 10.54 10.81
N LYS A 468 1.09 11.27 11.70
CA LYS A 468 -0.11 12.06 11.41
C LYS A 468 0.21 13.55 11.57
N TYR A 469 -0.31 14.37 10.67
CA TYR A 469 -0.24 15.82 10.68
C TYR A 469 -1.64 16.40 10.48
N VAL A 470 -2.12 17.21 11.42
CA VAL A 470 -3.39 17.95 11.30
C VAL A 470 -3.01 19.41 11.17
N LEU A 471 -3.19 19.95 9.96
CA LEU A 471 -2.80 21.31 9.59
C LEU A 471 -4.04 22.19 9.57
N HIS A 472 -4.25 22.97 10.62
CA HIS A 472 -5.34 23.90 10.74
C HIS A 472 -4.87 25.33 10.46
N PHE A 473 -5.56 26.03 9.58
CA PHE A 473 -5.26 27.40 9.18
C PHE A 473 -6.51 28.26 9.30
N SER A 474 -6.32 29.51 9.72
CA SER A 474 -7.42 30.47 9.88
C SER A 474 -6.94 31.91 9.71
N THR A 475 -7.87 32.86 9.60
CA THR A 475 -7.56 34.30 9.63
C THR A 475 -8.14 34.96 10.87
N LYS A 476 -7.38 35.90 11.46
CA LYS A 476 -7.78 36.58 12.71
C LYS A 476 -9.15 37.28 12.62
N ASP A 477 -9.53 37.77 11.44
CA ASP A 477 -10.73 38.59 11.20
C ASP A 477 -11.80 37.88 10.37
N GLN A 478 -11.68 36.55 10.19
CA GLN A 478 -12.60 35.74 9.37
C GLN A 478 -12.68 36.17 7.90
N SER A 479 -11.69 36.92 7.41
CA SER A 479 -11.51 37.17 5.97
C SER A 479 -10.98 35.94 5.24
N ALA A 480 -11.18 35.84 3.93
CA ALA A 480 -10.65 34.73 3.15
C ALA A 480 -9.13 34.60 3.33
N TYR A 481 -8.64 33.38 3.52
CA TYR A 481 -7.21 33.11 3.68
C TYR A 481 -6.47 33.44 2.38
N GLN A 482 -5.37 34.21 2.47
CA GLN A 482 -4.55 34.60 1.31
C GLN A 482 -3.12 34.08 1.44
N GLY A 483 -2.61 33.50 0.36
CA GLY A 483 -1.31 32.83 0.31
C GLY A 483 -1.43 31.30 0.40
N ALA A 484 -0.43 30.59 -0.13
CA ALA A 484 -0.43 29.13 -0.17
C ALA A 484 0.11 28.48 1.12
N VAL A 485 -0.31 27.24 1.36
CA VAL A 485 0.22 26.33 2.38
C VAL A 485 1.02 25.23 1.68
N ARG A 486 2.21 24.92 2.19
CA ARG A 486 3.10 23.88 1.66
C ARG A 486 3.48 22.86 2.72
N LEU A 487 3.35 21.58 2.38
CA LEU A 487 3.90 20.45 3.12
C LEU A 487 4.90 19.70 2.24
N VAL A 488 6.12 19.53 2.73
CA VAL A 488 7.19 18.75 2.08
C VAL A 488 7.55 17.55 2.96
N LEU A 489 7.49 16.37 2.37
CA LEU A 489 7.82 15.09 3.00
C LEU A 489 9.01 14.47 2.27
N ASN A 490 10.16 14.35 2.92
CA ASN A 490 11.35 13.71 2.34
C ASN A 490 11.63 12.39 3.04
N GLN A 491 11.73 11.29 2.29
CA GLN A 491 12.03 9.95 2.81
C GLN A 491 13.26 9.42 2.10
N GLY A 492 14.43 9.49 2.77
CA GLY A 492 15.69 9.19 2.08
C GLY A 492 15.98 10.18 0.95
N GLN A 493 16.06 9.68 -0.28
CA GLN A 493 16.25 10.49 -1.49
C GLN A 493 14.94 10.83 -2.20
N ASP A 494 13.82 10.29 -1.71
CA ASP A 494 12.49 10.52 -2.27
C ASP A 494 11.87 11.75 -1.62
N ASN A 495 11.03 12.46 -2.39
CA ASN A 495 10.24 13.56 -1.88
C ASN A 495 8.79 13.50 -2.37
N ASN A 496 7.90 14.09 -1.58
CA ASN A 496 6.51 14.35 -1.93
C ASN A 496 6.14 15.74 -1.42
N ILE A 497 5.42 16.51 -2.23
CA ILE A 497 5.05 17.89 -1.92
C ILE A 497 3.55 18.07 -2.15
N LEU A 498 2.89 18.65 -1.15
CA LEU A 498 1.55 19.21 -1.26
C LEU A 498 1.66 20.73 -1.20
N ILE A 499 1.08 21.43 -2.17
CA ILE A 499 0.84 22.87 -2.10
C ILE A 499 -0.64 23.13 -2.30
N PHE A 500 -1.28 23.83 -1.36
CA PHE A 500 -2.69 24.20 -1.41
C PHE A 500 -2.84 25.72 -1.42
N ASP A 501 -3.64 26.23 -2.36
CA ASP A 501 -4.03 27.62 -2.45
C ASP A 501 -5.53 27.77 -2.14
N PRO A 502 -5.89 28.24 -0.93
CA PRO A 502 -7.28 28.41 -0.53
C PRO A 502 -8.02 29.52 -1.30
N ALA A 503 -7.31 30.50 -1.90
CA ALA A 503 -7.97 31.55 -2.68
C ALA A 503 -8.64 30.97 -3.93
N THR A 504 -8.08 29.89 -4.47
CA THR A 504 -8.55 29.23 -5.69
C THR A 504 -9.20 27.88 -5.41
N GLY A 505 -8.95 27.30 -4.23
CA GLY A 505 -9.38 25.95 -3.85
C GLY A 505 -8.50 24.86 -4.45
N LYS A 506 -7.50 25.21 -5.26
CA LYS A 506 -6.66 24.25 -5.97
C LYS A 506 -5.48 23.80 -5.10
N TYR A 507 -5.09 22.54 -5.26
CA TYR A 507 -3.83 22.04 -4.72
C TYR A 507 -3.09 21.21 -5.75
N ARG A 508 -1.77 21.10 -5.59
CA ARG A 508 -0.93 20.19 -6.36
C ARG A 508 -0.29 19.14 -5.49
N LEU A 509 -0.14 17.95 -6.07
CA LEU A 509 0.64 16.84 -5.52
C LEU A 509 1.72 16.44 -6.53
N ASP A 510 2.97 16.52 -6.09
CA ASP A 510 4.11 16.03 -6.85
C ASP A 510 5.01 15.15 -5.98
N GLY A 511 5.85 14.35 -6.62
CA GLY A 511 6.84 13.56 -5.90
C GLY A 511 7.92 12.98 -6.79
N VAL A 512 9.10 12.75 -6.24
CA VAL A 512 10.20 12.05 -6.89
C VAL A 512 10.48 10.79 -6.12
N SER A 513 10.63 9.69 -6.84
CA SER A 513 11.13 8.44 -6.28
C SER A 513 12.37 7.93 -7.00
N SER A 514 13.40 7.65 -6.22
CA SER A 514 14.66 7.07 -6.67
C SER A 514 14.53 5.58 -7.01
N GLU A 515 13.47 4.93 -6.54
CA GLU A 515 13.13 3.53 -6.80
C GLU A 515 12.44 3.32 -8.14
N LEU A 516 11.89 4.37 -8.73
CA LEU A 516 11.34 4.35 -10.08
C LEU A 516 12.44 4.62 -11.13
N SER A 517 12.16 4.29 -12.39
CA SER A 517 13.07 4.60 -13.50
C SER A 517 12.34 4.86 -14.81
N GLY A 518 13.02 5.53 -15.74
CA GLY A 518 12.48 5.80 -17.09
C GLY A 518 11.13 6.52 -17.05
N ASN A 519 10.19 6.03 -17.85
CA ASN A 519 8.85 6.62 -17.98
C ASN A 519 8.07 6.59 -16.67
N ALA A 520 8.24 5.56 -15.84
CA ALA A 520 7.56 5.45 -14.55
C ALA A 520 7.97 6.57 -13.59
N ALA A 521 9.28 6.85 -13.49
CA ALA A 521 9.78 7.97 -12.67
C ALA A 521 9.32 9.32 -13.23
N SER A 522 9.34 9.49 -14.55
CA SER A 522 8.85 10.70 -15.22
C SER A 522 7.36 10.93 -14.95
N TYR A 523 6.54 9.88 -15.02
CA TYR A 523 5.10 9.95 -14.82
C TYR A 523 4.73 10.23 -13.37
N TYR A 524 5.42 9.59 -12.41
CA TYR A 524 5.23 9.86 -10.99
C TYR A 524 5.60 11.32 -10.63
N LYS A 525 6.70 11.84 -11.19
CA LYS A 525 7.15 13.22 -10.97
C LYS A 525 6.27 14.26 -11.66
N ASN A 526 6.08 14.10 -12.96
CA ASN A 526 5.48 15.14 -13.80
C ASN A 526 3.96 15.02 -13.86
N GLY A 527 3.37 13.87 -13.57
CA GLY A 527 1.95 13.64 -13.79
C GLY A 527 1.50 14.10 -15.19
N TYR A 528 0.53 15.02 -15.22
CA TYR A 528 0.04 15.65 -16.46
C TYR A 528 0.54 17.09 -16.66
N GLU A 529 1.32 17.60 -15.72
CA GLU A 529 1.85 18.94 -15.72
C GLU A 529 3.36 18.88 -15.53
N SER A 530 4.13 19.09 -16.61
CA SER A 530 5.60 19.00 -16.60
C SER A 530 6.22 19.59 -15.33
N GLY A 531 6.71 18.73 -14.43
CA GLY A 531 7.34 19.10 -13.15
C GLY A 531 6.39 19.46 -11.99
N MET A 532 5.11 19.70 -12.24
CA MET A 532 4.12 20.16 -11.26
C MET A 532 3.18 19.05 -10.74
N GLY A 533 3.32 17.83 -11.26
CA GLY A 533 2.56 16.66 -10.80
C GLY A 533 1.08 16.71 -11.19
N TYR A 534 0.20 16.64 -10.20
CA TYR A 534 -1.25 16.56 -10.37
C TYR A 534 -1.94 17.71 -9.66
N ILE A 535 -2.73 18.48 -10.40
CA ILE A 535 -3.51 19.61 -9.88
C ILE A 535 -4.96 19.17 -9.68
N ASN A 536 -5.46 19.38 -8.48
CA ASN A 536 -6.78 18.97 -8.03
C ASN A 536 -7.50 20.13 -7.32
N ASP A 537 -8.76 19.91 -6.94
CA ASP A 537 -9.60 20.90 -6.27
C ASP A 537 -10.04 20.38 -4.90
N ALA A 538 -9.58 21.03 -3.82
CA ALA A 538 -9.95 20.67 -2.47
C ALA A 538 -11.40 21.01 -2.14
N GLY A 539 -12.10 21.83 -2.95
CA GLY A 539 -13.46 22.28 -2.69
C GLY A 539 -13.57 23.29 -1.55
N LEU A 540 -12.49 24.02 -1.26
CA LEU A 540 -12.35 24.96 -0.13
C LEU A 540 -12.05 26.39 -0.57
N LYS A 541 -12.45 26.76 -1.79
CA LYS A 541 -12.19 28.08 -2.38
C LYS A 541 -12.77 29.20 -1.51
N GLY A 542 -11.93 30.18 -1.17
CA GLY A 542 -12.31 31.39 -0.44
C GLY A 542 -12.54 31.18 1.06
N SER A 543 -12.13 30.03 1.61
CA SER A 543 -12.32 29.72 3.03
C SER A 543 -11.45 30.63 3.90
N ALA A 544 -12.03 31.12 4.99
CA ALA A 544 -11.31 31.87 6.03
C ALA A 544 -10.60 30.96 7.04
N GLU A 545 -11.03 29.70 7.11
CA GLU A 545 -10.58 28.66 8.02
C GLU A 545 -10.66 27.32 7.29
N PHE A 546 -9.66 26.47 7.43
CA PHE A 546 -9.66 25.12 6.85
C PHE A 546 -8.70 24.17 7.56
N THR A 547 -8.97 22.87 7.46
CA THR A 547 -8.11 21.81 7.99
C THR A 547 -7.72 20.78 6.93
N ILE A 548 -6.43 20.45 6.88
CA ILE A 548 -5.86 19.34 6.08
C ILE A 548 -5.29 18.30 7.04
N THR A 549 -5.81 17.07 6.98
CA THR A 549 -5.26 15.94 7.75
C THR A 549 -4.44 15.05 6.83
N VAL A 550 -3.19 14.80 7.20
CA VAL A 550 -2.25 13.97 6.43
C VAL A 550 -1.78 12.80 7.28
N TYR A 551 -2.01 11.60 6.80
CA TYR A 551 -1.47 10.36 7.32
C TYR A 551 -0.32 9.92 6.43
N THR A 552 0.81 9.58 7.04
CA THR A 552 1.98 9.04 6.36
C THR A 552 2.29 7.68 6.96
N ASP A 553 2.65 6.73 6.11
CA ASP A 553 3.27 5.46 6.46
C ASP A 553 4.46 5.24 5.53
N LYS A 554 5.12 4.09 5.64
CA LYS A 554 6.28 3.77 4.81
C LYS A 554 5.97 3.82 3.32
N ASN A 555 4.84 3.25 2.91
CA ASN A 555 4.46 3.10 1.49
C ASN A 555 3.34 4.05 1.05
N ALA A 556 2.88 4.96 1.92
CA ALA A 556 1.66 5.70 1.68
C ALA A 556 1.69 7.13 2.24
N ILE A 557 1.06 8.04 1.51
CA ILE A 557 0.61 9.35 1.99
C ILE A 557 -0.89 9.43 1.68
N GLU A 558 -1.70 9.71 2.69
CA GLU A 558 -3.14 9.92 2.53
C GLU A 558 -3.53 11.28 3.11
N ILE A 559 -4.21 12.07 2.30
CA ILE A 559 -4.60 13.45 2.58
C ILE A 559 -6.12 13.51 2.63
N PHE A 560 -6.67 14.13 3.66
CA PHE A 560 -8.10 14.32 3.87
C PHE A 560 -8.38 15.80 4.16
N PHE A 561 -9.29 16.37 3.40
CA PHE A 561 -9.82 17.71 3.61
C PHE A 561 -11.09 17.62 4.47
N GLU A 562 -11.40 18.69 5.20
CA GLU A 562 -12.54 18.73 6.15
C GLU A 562 -13.92 18.52 5.49
N ASN A 563 -14.05 18.79 4.19
CA ASN A 563 -15.26 18.52 3.42
C ASN A 563 -15.36 17.07 2.90
N GLY A 564 -14.39 16.21 3.24
CA GLY A 564 -14.34 14.80 2.87
C GLY A 564 -13.74 14.50 1.51
N GLN A 565 -13.15 15.48 0.81
CA GLN A 565 -12.25 15.19 -0.31
C GLN A 565 -10.99 14.49 0.20
N ALA A 566 -10.46 13.55 -0.59
CA ALA A 566 -9.30 12.75 -0.22
C ALA A 566 -8.34 12.55 -1.39
N ALA A 567 -7.06 12.35 -1.08
CA ALA A 567 -6.03 11.99 -2.04
C ALA A 567 -5.02 10.99 -1.46
N THR A 568 -4.77 9.90 -2.18
CA THR A 568 -3.76 8.90 -1.83
C THR A 568 -2.61 8.87 -2.82
N VAL A 569 -1.38 8.80 -2.30
CA VAL A 569 -0.13 8.69 -3.06
C VAL A 569 0.71 7.55 -2.51
N ALA A 570 1.21 6.69 -3.40
CA ALA A 570 2.13 5.61 -3.08
C ALA A 570 3.54 6.16 -2.81
N ARG A 571 4.27 5.56 -1.88
CA ARG A 571 5.69 5.83 -1.63
C ARG A 571 6.52 4.60 -1.94
N PHE A 572 7.71 4.82 -2.49
CA PHE A 572 8.62 3.73 -2.84
C PHE A 572 9.96 3.78 -2.11
N CYS A 573 10.19 4.69 -1.17
CA CYS A 573 11.36 4.59 -0.32
C CYS A 573 11.17 3.54 0.80
N VAL A 574 12.20 2.76 1.10
CA VAL A 574 12.18 1.74 2.17
C VAL A 574 12.59 2.29 3.54
N ASN A 575 12.95 3.57 3.62
CA ASN A 575 13.39 4.19 4.86
C ASN A 575 12.24 4.34 5.86
N ASN A 576 12.48 3.98 7.11
CA ASN A 576 11.49 4.13 8.19
C ASN A 576 11.38 5.56 8.73
N VAL A 577 12.14 6.51 8.18
CA VAL A 577 12.22 7.90 8.66
C VAL A 577 12.00 8.88 7.53
N GLN A 578 11.48 10.05 7.89
CA GLN A 578 11.26 11.17 7.00
C GLN A 578 11.61 12.50 7.66
N ASP A 579 11.97 13.48 6.84
CA ASP A 579 12.02 14.89 7.22
C ASP A 579 10.73 15.56 6.75
N VAL A 580 10.20 16.47 7.56
CA VAL A 580 8.94 17.17 7.29
C VAL A 580 9.13 18.66 7.41
N GLN A 581 8.70 19.40 6.40
CA GLN A 581 8.68 20.85 6.42
C GLN A 581 7.28 21.36 6.11
N ILE A 582 6.78 22.28 6.93
CA ILE A 582 5.50 22.95 6.75
C ILE A 582 5.76 24.44 6.71
N ASP A 583 5.35 25.07 5.62
CA ASP A 583 5.48 26.49 5.40
C ASP A 583 4.14 27.08 4.94
N ALA A 584 3.93 28.37 5.17
CA ALA A 584 2.80 29.08 4.58
C ALA A 584 3.15 30.52 4.21
N GLN A 585 2.46 31.06 3.21
CA GLN A 585 2.47 32.48 2.89
C GLN A 585 1.41 33.23 3.71
N ASP A 586 1.63 34.54 3.87
CA ASP A 586 0.71 35.43 4.59
C ASP A 586 0.69 36.81 3.92
N GLU A 587 0.05 36.88 2.75
CA GLU A 587 -0.07 38.11 1.97
C GLU A 587 -0.84 39.21 2.73
N SER A 588 -1.76 38.80 3.62
CA SER A 588 -2.61 39.69 4.39
C SER A 588 -2.01 40.12 5.74
N LYS A 589 -0.99 39.40 6.23
CA LYS A 589 -0.42 39.49 7.59
C LYS A 589 -1.43 39.16 8.71
N LYS A 590 -2.46 38.37 8.39
CA LYS A 590 -3.56 38.02 9.30
C LYS A 590 -3.68 36.51 9.52
N ASN A 591 -2.91 35.70 8.79
CA ASN A 591 -3.03 34.26 8.83
C ASN A 591 -2.50 33.69 10.15
N GLN A 592 -3.22 32.68 10.64
CA GLN A 592 -2.93 31.92 11.85
C GLN A 592 -2.85 30.43 11.50
N TYR A 593 -2.11 29.68 12.30
CA TYR A 593 -2.00 28.24 12.15
C TYR A 593 -2.03 27.53 13.50
N GLU A 594 -2.55 26.32 13.48
CA GLU A 594 -2.42 25.30 14.50
C GLU A 594 -2.04 23.98 13.82
N ILE A 595 -0.89 23.43 14.15
CA ILE A 595 -0.38 22.18 13.58
C ILE A 595 -0.22 21.17 14.72
N ASN A 596 -1.01 20.11 14.68
CA ASN A 596 -0.86 18.95 15.56
C ASN A 596 -0.15 17.84 14.80
N TYR A 597 0.87 17.23 15.38
CA TYR A 597 1.63 16.17 14.72
C TYR A 597 2.17 15.14 15.71
N GLY A 598 2.33 13.90 15.25
CA GLY A 598 2.84 12.82 16.07
C GLY A 598 3.01 11.53 15.29
N GLN A 599 3.73 10.59 15.87
CA GLN A 599 3.82 9.24 15.33
C GLN A 599 2.48 8.52 15.51
N VAL A 600 2.11 7.68 14.55
CA VAL A 600 0.89 6.86 14.65
C VAL A 600 1.12 5.39 14.33
N GLY A 601 0.38 4.51 14.99
CA GLY A 601 0.48 3.06 14.80
C GLY A 601 1.71 2.41 15.44
N LYS A 602 1.95 1.13 15.11
CA LYS A 602 3.11 0.38 15.61
C LYS A 602 4.41 0.97 15.10
N ASP A 603 5.50 0.81 15.84
CA ASP A 603 6.81 1.26 15.37
C ASP A 603 7.21 0.44 14.14
N LEU A 604 7.67 1.12 13.09
CA LEU A 604 8.19 0.44 11.90
C LEU A 604 9.41 -0.41 12.29
N ILE A 605 9.49 -1.63 11.75
CA ILE A 605 10.55 -2.58 12.07
C ILE A 605 11.92 -1.95 11.74
N GLY A 606 12.74 -1.74 12.78
CA GLY A 606 14.07 -1.13 12.64
C GLY A 606 14.12 0.36 12.98
N PHE A 607 13.00 1.01 13.25
CA PHE A 607 12.99 2.33 13.89
C PHE A 607 13.29 2.16 15.39
N ALA A 608 14.48 2.57 15.81
CA ALA A 608 14.80 2.76 17.21
C ALA A 608 15.47 4.13 17.31
N GLU A 609 14.76 5.09 17.90
CA GLU A 609 15.33 6.39 18.22
C GLU A 609 16.55 6.16 19.11
N LYS A 610 17.73 6.58 18.64
CA LYS A 610 18.93 6.53 19.48
C LYS A 610 18.73 7.58 20.56
N PRO A 611 18.83 7.26 21.86
CA PRO A 611 18.80 8.29 22.89
C PRO A 611 19.85 9.34 22.55
N ALA A 612 19.47 10.62 22.61
CA ALA A 612 20.39 11.73 22.43
C ALA A 612 21.64 11.45 23.26
N ALA A 613 22.79 11.33 22.61
CA ALA A 613 24.05 11.17 23.32
C ALA A 613 24.23 12.47 24.12
N SER A 614 24.26 12.37 25.45
CA SER A 614 24.81 13.43 26.28
C SER A 614 26.26 13.60 25.85
N GLU A 615 26.56 14.66 25.10
CA GLU A 615 27.94 15.00 24.80
C GLU A 615 28.68 15.29 26.13
N PRO A 616 29.88 14.73 26.34
CA PRO A 616 30.73 15.16 27.44
C PRO A 616 31.18 16.60 27.17
N GLY A 617 30.95 17.49 28.14
CA GLY A 617 31.23 18.91 28.02
C GLY A 617 32.66 19.22 27.54
N GLY A 618 32.73 19.96 26.44
CA GLY A 618 33.90 20.75 26.03
C GLY A 618 33.66 22.20 26.42
N SER A 619 34.48 22.72 27.33
CA SER A 619 34.45 24.10 27.80
C SER A 619 34.85 25.06 26.67
N THR A 620 34.00 26.04 26.36
CA THR A 620 34.43 27.37 25.93
C THR A 620 33.47 28.42 26.50
N ASN A 621 34.04 29.35 27.28
CA ASN A 621 33.38 30.51 27.87
C ASN A 621 32.87 31.48 26.79
N SER A 622 31.65 32.00 26.95
CA SER A 622 31.31 33.42 26.78
C SER A 622 29.81 33.67 26.96
N GLY A 623 29.45 34.51 27.94
CA GLY A 623 28.29 35.40 27.83
C GLY A 623 26.98 34.93 28.48
N SER A 624 26.82 35.26 29.76
CA SER A 624 25.58 35.20 30.53
C SER A 624 24.44 36.01 29.89
N ASN A 625 23.21 35.50 29.99
CA ASN A 625 22.11 36.26 30.60
C ASN A 625 20.97 35.31 31.01
N VAL A 626 20.87 35.11 32.32
CA VAL A 626 19.78 34.43 33.02
C VAL A 626 18.70 35.47 33.28
N ILE A 627 17.44 35.15 32.95
CA ILE A 627 16.27 35.77 33.58
C ILE A 627 15.43 34.63 34.16
N ASN A 628 15.33 34.64 35.48
CA ASN A 628 14.49 33.78 36.31
C ASN A 628 13.01 33.92 35.97
N THR A 629 12.27 32.83 36.08
CA THR A 629 10.90 32.88 36.62
C THR A 629 10.72 31.73 37.61
N GLU A 630 10.54 32.12 38.86
CA GLU A 630 10.20 31.26 39.99
C GLU A 630 8.74 30.77 39.86
N THR A 631 8.45 29.59 40.40
CA THR A 631 7.08 29.23 40.82
C THR A 631 7.16 28.70 42.25
N PRO A 632 6.34 29.19 43.19
CA PRO A 632 6.50 28.88 44.59
C PRO A 632 5.85 27.55 44.97
N THR A 633 6.53 26.86 45.88
CA THR A 633 6.14 25.67 46.61
C THR A 633 5.09 25.97 47.68
N VAL A 634 4.21 25.00 47.95
CA VAL A 634 3.48 24.89 49.22
C VAL A 634 3.70 23.49 49.78
N ASN A 635 4.38 23.43 50.93
CA ASN A 635 4.46 22.28 51.82
C ASN A 635 3.27 22.28 52.78
N ASN A 636 2.74 21.11 53.17
CA ASN A 636 2.84 20.58 54.55
C ASN A 636 2.04 19.27 54.77
N PRO A 637 2.31 18.51 55.87
CA PRO A 637 2.54 17.06 55.84
C PRO A 637 1.57 16.27 56.76
N VAL A 638 1.96 15.03 57.13
CA VAL A 638 1.56 14.17 58.30
C VAL A 638 1.32 12.72 57.80
N THR A 639 2.36 11.86 57.79
CA THR A 639 2.77 10.85 58.81
C THR A 639 1.73 9.77 59.14
N ASN A 640 2.01 8.52 58.75
CA ASN A 640 2.16 7.39 59.69
C ASN A 640 2.93 6.21 59.03
N LYS A 641 3.79 5.60 59.84
CA LYS A 641 4.85 4.60 59.55
C LYS A 641 4.39 3.23 60.13
N PRO A 642 5.20 2.15 60.07
CA PRO A 642 5.54 1.27 58.95
C PRO A 642 5.03 -0.17 59.15
N GLU A 643 4.96 -0.95 58.07
CA GLU A 643 5.26 -2.38 58.16
C GLU A 643 6.33 -2.78 57.14
N THR A 644 7.32 -3.47 57.70
CA THR A 644 8.58 -3.91 57.11
C THR A 644 8.39 -5.11 56.19
N ASN A 645 9.02 -5.07 55.01
CA ASN A 645 9.80 -6.22 54.55
C ASN A 645 10.93 -5.78 53.61
N LYS A 646 12.10 -6.38 53.89
CA LYS A 646 13.44 -5.99 53.47
C LYS A 646 13.63 -5.98 51.94
N GLU A 647 14.01 -4.81 51.44
CA GLU A 647 14.86 -4.69 50.26
C GLU A 647 16.25 -5.25 50.58
N THR A 648 16.77 -6.06 49.67
CA THR A 648 18.22 -6.11 49.43
C THR A 648 18.46 -5.77 47.97
N ASP A 649 19.10 -4.62 47.82
CA ASP A 649 19.78 -4.07 46.66
C ASP A 649 20.44 -5.14 45.78
N ASN A 650 20.19 -5.04 44.46
CA ASN A 650 21.15 -5.43 43.45
C ASN A 650 20.94 -4.56 42.21
N SER A 651 21.55 -3.38 42.24
CA SER A 651 21.92 -2.60 41.08
C SER A 651 22.45 -3.48 39.91
N ALA A 652 21.62 -3.71 38.90
CA ALA A 652 22.03 -4.32 37.64
C ALA A 652 22.15 -3.24 36.56
N LYS A 653 23.37 -2.74 36.35
CA LYS A 653 23.77 -1.94 35.19
C LYS A 653 23.12 -2.49 33.91
N LYS A 654 22.27 -1.70 33.24
CA LYS A 654 21.69 -2.03 31.92
C LYS A 654 22.83 -2.37 30.95
N LYS A 655 23.00 -3.65 30.61
CA LYS A 655 24.00 -4.08 29.62
C LYS A 655 23.53 -3.65 28.23
N GLN A 656 24.32 -2.77 27.59
CA GLN A 656 24.10 -2.31 26.22
C GLN A 656 23.96 -3.49 25.24
N ALA A 657 22.98 -3.41 24.34
CA ALA A 657 22.74 -4.46 23.35
C ALA A 657 23.91 -4.55 22.35
N GLN A 658 24.42 -5.77 22.13
CA GLN A 658 25.47 -6.04 21.16
C GLN A 658 24.89 -6.87 20.01
N LYS A 659 24.93 -6.32 18.79
CA LYS A 659 24.53 -7.03 17.56
C LYS A 659 25.55 -8.13 17.23
N ARG A 660 25.09 -9.34 16.94
CA ARG A 660 25.94 -10.50 16.61
C ARG A 660 25.30 -11.32 15.50
N VAL A 661 26.12 -11.87 14.60
CA VAL A 661 25.64 -12.77 13.55
C VAL A 661 25.63 -14.21 14.06
N VAL A 662 24.53 -14.91 13.85
CA VAL A 662 24.41 -16.35 14.09
C VAL A 662 25.14 -17.08 12.97
N MET A 663 26.12 -17.91 13.30
CA MET A 663 26.99 -18.59 12.34
C MET A 663 26.65 -20.08 12.17
N HIS A 664 25.70 -20.60 12.97
CA HIS A 664 25.16 -21.95 12.86
C HIS A 664 23.68 -21.93 13.29
N ASN A 665 22.79 -22.61 12.56
CA ASN A 665 21.37 -22.72 12.92
C ASN A 665 21.22 -23.09 14.39
N SER A 666 20.43 -22.30 15.12
CA SER A 666 20.33 -22.40 16.57
C SER A 666 18.87 -22.35 17.00
N TRP A 667 18.50 -23.24 17.91
CA TRP A 667 17.26 -23.07 18.66
C TRP A 667 17.37 -21.85 19.58
N VAL A 668 16.23 -21.24 19.88
CA VAL A 668 16.07 -20.31 21.01
C VAL A 668 15.69 -21.11 22.24
N TYR A 669 16.23 -20.74 23.39
CA TYR A 669 16.10 -21.45 24.65
C TYR A 669 15.39 -20.58 25.69
N HIS A 670 14.66 -21.23 26.60
CA HIS A 670 14.11 -20.61 27.80
C HIS A 670 15.17 -20.54 28.91
N SER A 671 14.89 -19.80 29.99
CA SER A 671 15.78 -19.61 31.14
C SER A 671 16.24 -20.90 31.83
N ASN A 672 15.46 -21.98 31.73
CA ASN A 672 15.78 -23.31 32.25
C ASN A 672 16.62 -24.18 31.28
N GLY A 673 16.98 -23.66 30.10
CA GLY A 673 17.77 -24.34 29.08
C GLY A 673 16.99 -25.33 28.21
N LYS A 674 15.65 -25.38 28.30
CA LYS A 674 14.81 -26.11 27.34
C LYS A 674 14.72 -25.33 26.02
N LYS A 675 14.70 -26.04 24.90
CA LYS A 675 14.48 -25.45 23.57
C LYS A 675 13.04 -24.94 23.47
N SER A 676 12.86 -23.80 22.85
CA SER A 676 11.56 -23.30 22.36
C SER A 676 11.27 -23.86 20.96
N PHE A 677 10.09 -23.54 20.41
CA PHE A 677 9.73 -23.87 19.02
C PHE A 677 10.45 -22.97 18.00
N LEU A 678 11.05 -21.86 18.43
CA LEU A 678 11.73 -20.90 17.56
C LEU A 678 13.16 -21.33 17.21
N LYS A 679 13.50 -21.25 15.92
CA LYS A 679 14.86 -21.43 15.37
C LYS A 679 15.34 -20.15 14.72
N ILE A 680 16.61 -19.82 14.95
CA ILE A 680 17.31 -18.74 14.27
C ILE A 680 18.34 -19.37 13.34
N ASN A 681 18.22 -19.10 12.04
CA ASN A 681 19.09 -19.66 11.02
C ASN A 681 20.46 -18.95 11.00
N ALA A 682 21.49 -19.67 10.56
CA ALA A 682 22.81 -19.10 10.31
C ALA A 682 22.70 -17.98 9.26
N GLY A 683 23.34 -16.85 9.53
CA GLY A 683 23.24 -15.61 8.76
C GLY A 683 22.41 -14.52 9.44
N ALA A 684 21.50 -14.87 10.36
CA ALA A 684 20.67 -13.89 11.06
C ALA A 684 21.49 -13.03 12.04
N THR A 685 21.22 -11.73 12.08
CA THR A 685 21.77 -10.80 13.08
C THR A 685 20.83 -10.71 14.27
N ILE A 686 21.37 -10.89 15.47
CA ILE A 686 20.62 -10.89 16.74
C ILE A 686 21.19 -9.84 17.69
N SER A 687 20.32 -9.23 18.50
CA SER A 687 20.73 -8.38 19.63
C SER A 687 20.95 -9.24 20.86
N THR A 688 22.10 -9.07 21.51
CA THR A 688 22.48 -9.83 22.70
C THR A 688 22.79 -8.90 23.88
N TYR A 689 22.28 -9.23 25.06
CA TYR A 689 22.29 -8.36 26.25
C TYR A 689 23.25 -8.87 27.34
N GLY A 690 24.26 -9.63 26.92
CA GLY A 690 25.23 -10.29 27.80
C GLY A 690 25.22 -11.80 27.63
N VAL A 691 25.97 -12.48 28.49
CA VAL A 691 26.13 -13.93 28.48
C VAL A 691 25.57 -14.50 29.78
N LYS A 692 24.81 -15.60 29.68
CA LYS A 692 24.35 -16.40 30.82
C LYS A 692 24.82 -17.83 30.65
N GLU A 693 25.25 -18.45 31.74
CA GLU A 693 25.55 -19.88 31.75
C GLU A 693 24.32 -20.65 32.22
N ILE A 694 23.89 -21.64 31.42
CA ILE A 694 22.74 -22.49 31.73
C ILE A 694 23.21 -23.94 31.57
N LYS A 695 23.21 -24.71 32.68
CA LYS A 695 23.64 -26.11 32.70
C LYS A 695 25.02 -26.35 32.06
N GLY A 696 26.01 -25.54 32.43
CA GLY A 696 27.40 -25.65 31.94
C GLY A 696 27.63 -25.20 30.49
N LYS A 697 26.64 -24.59 29.83
CA LYS A 697 26.77 -24.03 28.47
C LYS A 697 26.54 -22.53 28.49
N LYS A 698 27.36 -21.78 27.75
CA LYS A 698 27.22 -20.33 27.60
C LYS A 698 26.19 -20.00 26.53
N TYR A 699 25.28 -19.09 26.88
CA TYR A 699 24.27 -18.54 26.01
C TYR A 699 24.39 -17.02 25.97
N TYR A 700 24.10 -16.43 24.81
CA TYR A 700 23.76 -15.02 24.77
C TYR A 700 22.33 -14.81 25.25
N ILE A 701 22.14 -13.78 26.07
CA ILE A 701 20.83 -13.31 26.50
C ILE A 701 20.20 -12.55 25.33
N LEU A 702 18.99 -12.92 24.94
CA LEU A 702 18.13 -12.21 24.00
C LEU A 702 17.05 -11.45 24.78
N ALA A 703 16.20 -10.68 24.10
CA ALA A 703 15.04 -10.05 24.73
C ALA A 703 14.03 -11.09 25.30
N ASN A 704 13.16 -10.67 26.21
CA ASN A 704 12.04 -11.46 26.75
C ASN A 704 12.46 -12.81 27.38
N ASP A 705 13.56 -12.82 28.16
CA ASP A 705 14.10 -14.02 28.83
C ASP A 705 14.36 -15.21 27.89
N LYS A 706 14.82 -14.90 26.68
CA LYS A 706 15.26 -15.89 25.69
C LYS A 706 16.77 -15.97 25.61
N TYR A 707 17.27 -17.11 25.16
CA TYR A 707 18.70 -17.41 25.15
C TYR A 707 19.10 -18.13 23.87
N ILE A 708 20.31 -17.91 23.37
CA ILE A 708 20.87 -18.60 22.20
C ILE A 708 22.28 -19.10 22.49
N LEU A 709 22.63 -20.32 22.04
CA LEU A 709 23.94 -20.91 22.30
C LEU A 709 25.06 -20.02 21.77
N ALA A 710 25.96 -19.57 22.65
CA ALA A 710 27.07 -18.69 22.26
C ALA A 710 28.01 -19.37 21.24
N THR A 711 28.13 -20.70 21.29
CA THR A 711 28.90 -21.46 20.30
C THR A 711 28.35 -21.37 18.89
N ASN A 712 27.06 -21.06 18.71
CA ASN A 712 26.44 -20.87 17.39
C ASN A 712 26.63 -19.44 16.87
N VAL A 713 27.14 -18.54 17.70
CA VAL A 713 27.26 -17.10 17.40
C VAL A 713 28.73 -16.70 17.34
N THR A 714 29.45 -16.77 18.46
CA THR A 714 30.89 -16.44 18.54
C THR A 714 31.82 -17.64 18.40
N GLY A 715 31.26 -18.85 18.39
CA GLY A 715 32.04 -20.07 18.19
C GLY A 715 32.97 -20.41 19.35
N ARG A 716 33.78 -21.44 19.14
CA ARG A 716 34.85 -21.89 20.05
C ARG A 716 36.13 -22.12 19.27
N LYS A 717 37.27 -21.68 19.81
CA LYS A 717 38.60 -21.96 19.25
C LYS A 717 38.92 -23.45 19.39
N ARG A 718 39.31 -24.10 18.28
CA ARG A 718 39.80 -25.47 18.20
C ARG A 718 41.13 -25.50 17.45
N GLN A 719 42.06 -26.33 17.88
CA GLN A 719 43.39 -26.46 17.26
C GLN A 719 43.39 -27.56 16.21
N LEU A 720 44.00 -27.30 15.05
CA LEU A 720 44.17 -28.31 14.00
C LEU A 720 45.26 -29.31 14.37
N ARG A 721 44.97 -30.61 14.22
CA ARG A 721 45.92 -31.73 14.36
C ARG A 721 46.63 -32.09 13.05
N HIS A 722 46.03 -31.71 11.92
CA HIS A 722 46.56 -31.93 10.57
C HIS A 722 46.43 -30.66 9.71
N ASN A 723 47.15 -30.61 8.58
CA ASN A 723 46.90 -29.59 7.56
C ASN A 723 45.47 -29.75 7.02
N ALA A 724 44.76 -28.63 6.85
CA ALA A 724 43.33 -28.63 6.59
C ALA A 724 42.95 -27.74 5.41
N PHE A 725 42.26 -28.31 4.42
CA PHE A 725 41.64 -27.53 3.34
C PHE A 725 40.30 -26.94 3.77
N VAL A 726 39.94 -25.81 3.17
CA VAL A 726 38.63 -25.16 3.34
C VAL A 726 37.69 -25.62 2.22
N TYR A 727 36.42 -25.83 2.58
CA TYR A 727 35.35 -26.29 1.70
C TYR A 727 34.19 -25.29 1.72
N ASN A 728 33.39 -25.27 0.65
CA ASN A 728 32.13 -24.51 0.56
C ASN A 728 30.93 -25.37 1.01
N GLN A 729 29.73 -24.80 1.00
CA GLN A 729 28.47 -25.46 1.40
C GLN A 729 28.10 -26.66 0.53
N LYS A 730 28.60 -26.73 -0.72
CA LYS A 730 28.45 -27.88 -1.62
C LYS A 730 29.48 -28.99 -1.33
N GLY A 731 30.29 -28.84 -0.28
CA GLY A 731 31.38 -29.76 0.07
C GLY A 731 32.53 -29.77 -0.94
N GLN A 732 32.63 -28.74 -1.79
CA GLN A 732 33.72 -28.59 -2.76
C GLN A 732 34.88 -27.83 -2.12
N ARG A 733 36.10 -28.26 -2.39
CA ARG A 733 37.30 -27.60 -1.88
C ARG A 733 37.46 -26.22 -2.52
N ILE A 734 37.65 -25.19 -1.71
CA ILE A 734 37.97 -23.84 -2.17
C ILE A 734 39.47 -23.83 -2.51
N LYS A 735 39.81 -23.68 -3.80
CA LYS A 735 41.21 -23.65 -4.25
C LYS A 735 41.97 -22.50 -3.55
N ARG A 736 43.24 -22.72 -3.20
CA ARG A 736 44.16 -21.79 -2.50
C ARG A 736 43.89 -21.49 -1.01
N TYR A 737 42.82 -22.02 -0.39
CA TYR A 737 42.57 -21.87 1.05
C TYR A 737 42.89 -23.15 1.84
N TYR A 738 43.99 -23.13 2.61
CA TYR A 738 44.34 -24.18 3.56
C TYR A 738 44.97 -23.60 4.83
N PHE A 739 44.90 -24.36 5.92
CA PHE A 739 45.50 -24.01 7.21
C PHE A 739 46.50 -25.08 7.63
N LYS A 740 47.64 -24.65 8.20
CA LYS A 740 48.69 -25.56 8.70
C LYS A 740 48.30 -26.18 10.05
N LYS A 741 48.81 -27.38 10.31
CA LYS A 741 48.76 -28.06 11.62
C LYS A 741 49.19 -27.09 12.73
N GLY A 742 48.51 -27.15 13.87
CA GLY A 742 48.76 -26.27 15.01
C GLY A 742 47.97 -24.94 14.99
N LYS A 743 47.41 -24.52 13.85
CA LYS A 743 46.58 -23.30 13.80
C LYS A 743 45.28 -23.49 14.59
N LYS A 744 44.95 -22.51 15.44
CA LYS A 744 43.68 -22.45 16.17
C LYS A 744 42.63 -21.71 15.32
N LEU A 745 41.53 -22.38 14.98
CA LEU A 745 40.42 -21.78 14.23
C LEU A 745 39.18 -21.68 15.12
N VAL A 746 38.39 -20.63 14.91
CA VAL A 746 37.05 -20.53 15.50
C VAL A 746 36.12 -21.47 14.74
N THR A 747 35.39 -22.31 15.48
CA THR A 747 34.38 -23.22 14.95
C THR A 747 33.02 -22.88 15.52
N PHE A 748 31.99 -22.82 14.67
CA PHE A 748 30.64 -22.45 15.06
C PHE A 748 29.74 -23.69 15.15
N GLY A 749 29.09 -23.83 16.30
CA GLY A 749 28.13 -24.89 16.61
C GLY A 749 28.68 -26.32 16.56
N GLY A 750 27.77 -27.26 16.32
CA GLY A 750 28.08 -28.65 16.09
C GLY A 750 28.67 -28.88 14.70
N SER A 751 29.19 -30.08 14.44
CA SER A 751 29.62 -30.43 13.08
C SER A 751 28.40 -30.69 12.18
N VAL A 752 28.44 -30.17 10.96
CA VAL A 752 27.46 -30.41 9.90
C VAL A 752 27.94 -31.52 8.95
N LYS A 753 27.03 -32.24 8.31
CA LYS A 753 27.34 -33.30 7.36
C LYS A 753 27.23 -32.75 5.93
N LEU A 754 28.34 -32.73 5.19
CA LEU A 754 28.37 -32.37 3.76
C LEU A 754 28.92 -33.57 3.00
N LYS A 755 28.22 -34.07 1.98
CA LYS A 755 28.66 -35.23 1.18
C LYS A 755 29.17 -36.39 2.04
N HIS A 756 28.38 -36.76 3.04
CA HIS A 756 28.65 -37.83 4.02
C HIS A 756 29.83 -37.63 4.98
N LYS A 757 30.55 -36.50 4.93
CA LYS A 757 31.67 -36.18 5.84
C LYS A 757 31.27 -35.08 6.82
N ALA A 758 31.81 -35.14 8.04
CA ALA A 758 31.55 -34.14 9.07
C ALA A 758 32.49 -32.94 8.94
N PHE A 759 31.95 -31.73 9.03
CA PHE A 759 32.68 -30.46 8.94
C PHE A 759 32.30 -29.54 10.10
N TYR A 760 33.23 -28.72 10.57
CA TYR A 760 32.91 -27.54 11.36
C TYR A 760 32.79 -26.33 10.44
N ILE A 761 31.82 -25.47 10.74
CA ILE A 761 31.70 -24.14 10.15
C ILE A 761 32.80 -23.26 10.75
N ILE A 762 33.59 -22.61 9.91
CA ILE A 762 34.66 -21.68 10.35
C ILE A 762 34.43 -20.24 9.85
N GLY A 763 33.37 -20.01 9.07
CA GLY A 763 32.99 -18.72 8.49
C GLY A 763 31.80 -18.88 7.53
N LYS A 764 31.25 -17.78 7.01
CA LYS A 764 30.14 -17.81 6.04
C LYS A 764 30.57 -18.62 4.81
N ASN A 765 29.84 -19.69 4.50
CA ASN A 765 30.17 -20.61 3.40
C ASN A 765 31.59 -21.23 3.47
N MET A 766 32.18 -21.34 4.67
CA MET A 766 33.53 -21.89 4.87
C MET A 766 33.52 -23.00 5.91
N TYR A 767 34.02 -24.17 5.50
CA TYR A 767 33.95 -25.41 6.27
C TYR A 767 35.32 -26.09 6.32
N VAL A 768 35.65 -26.69 7.47
CA VAL A 768 36.85 -27.54 7.63
C VAL A 768 36.44 -28.89 8.17
N LYS A 769 36.98 -29.98 7.62
CA LYS A 769 36.67 -31.35 8.06
C LYS A 769 36.90 -31.48 9.56
N ARG A 770 35.91 -32.04 10.28
CA ARG A 770 35.97 -32.26 11.72
C ARG A 770 37.18 -33.10 12.12
N ALA A 771 37.56 -34.09 11.31
CA ALA A 771 38.71 -34.97 11.56
C ALA A 771 40.08 -34.25 11.56
N ASN A 772 40.14 -32.98 11.11
CA ASN A 772 41.38 -32.20 11.13
C ASN A 772 41.62 -31.46 12.46
N PHE A 773 40.65 -31.46 13.38
CA PHE A 773 40.73 -30.89 14.74
C PHE A 773 40.74 -32.02 15.77
#